data_AF-A0A7Y3NS55-F1
#
_entry.id   AF-A0A7Y3NS55-F1
#
_cell.length_a   1.000
_cell.length_b   1.000
_cell.length_c   1.000
_cell.angle_alpha   90.00
_cell.angle_beta   90.00
_cell.angle_gamma   90.00
#
_symmetry.space_group_name_H-M   'P 1'
#
loop_
_entity.id
_entity.type
_entity.pdbx_description
1 polymer ?
#
loop_
_entity_poly.entity_id
_entity_poly.type
_entity_poly.pdbx_seq_one_letter_code
_entity_poly.pdbx_strand_id
1 'polypeptide(L)'
;MAFYRVEIHPKNPQDDPAGLAALHELRQAGQTAVRSVRTARIFLLQGDDRLLTASHLKRITHEVLADPVTETAESPSVAGHGRRVEVHVKPGVMDPVAASCEMAIADLLDVEYSAAAPPIEVRTGRLYFLEGELNESAADRMVRKFLANDSIEQVHLKAFEPKEFPHGRPYEFKRVEVPLRTLTPEQLLSLSRKGHLFLDLTEMQTVQAYFKQQQRDPTDAELETIAQSWSEHCVHKTLKARVEFTHHGDPAARGEHQTASRTQTIDNLVKSTIFRATSELNLPWTISVFKDNAGVIAFDDHYAVCMKVETHNRPSAIEPYGGAATGIGGCIRDVIGTGLGAKPIASTDVFCFADPNTPAADVPAGVIHPRRSAQRVTAGVRDYGNRMGIPTVNGAVYFDQRYIGNPLVFCGSIGLMPRRFAQKGAATPGDRILVMGGRTGRDGIHGATFSSDVVTNTHADEFSHAVQIGNAITEKKMLDVLLQARDAAGGPLFHAITDCGAGGLSSAVGEMGEKTGASVQLEKVPLKYQGLSYAEIWISEAQERMVLAAPPEKAAKIIALAAAEDVEVTDIGCFDGSGMLSLTYEGHNVAMIAMEFIHDGLPRPVRKALWQQPHLHDPSGHEPRDYAHALGDVLAHPTIASKHWIIRQYDHEVQGNTIIKPLVGPGGHGPGDAAVVRPLATGSGAVVLAVGCQPRFGDVCPYHMALNGMDEAIRNIVCVGGDPARTALLDNFCWPKCTDPMHLGALVLACQACYDGAMAYRTPFISGKDSLSNEFITESGRRICIPYTLLISAISVIADARRCITMEAKQPGNKLVALGTTRRELGGSIYWALAGHVGKSIAVVDLKTAPALHQAVAEVIAAGLVRSAHDASEGGLAVALAEMLFAGDLGATIELDKCPRSDDVVQDDVLLFSESASRYVLEVEPQKCATVLSKLQPFGAAVIGEVTAQGRMQVAGIGGKVLMNEPVDSLRQRWLAPLDW
;
A
#
# COMPACT_ATOMS: atom_id res chain seq x y z
N MET A 1 -23.98 -23.22 30.55
CA MET A 1 -22.88 -22.52 29.87
C MET A 1 -21.96 -22.05 30.96
N ALA A 2 -20.76 -22.59 30.97
CA ALA A 2 -19.74 -22.25 31.93
C ALA A 2 -18.87 -21.15 31.35
N PHE A 3 -18.38 -20.27 32.22
CA PHE A 3 -17.50 -19.18 31.88
C PHE A 3 -16.18 -19.33 32.63
N TYR A 4 -15.06 -19.23 31.94
CA TYR A 4 -13.73 -19.33 32.52
C TYR A 4 -12.82 -18.22 32.01
N ARG A 5 -11.93 -17.77 32.88
CA ARG A 5 -10.92 -16.76 32.59
C ARG A 5 -9.53 -17.35 32.82
N VAL A 6 -8.64 -17.16 31.86
CA VAL A 6 -7.25 -17.60 31.91
C VAL A 6 -6.35 -16.41 31.64
N GLU A 7 -5.35 -16.20 32.49
CA GLU A 7 -4.31 -15.18 32.28
C GLU A 7 -2.98 -15.87 31.99
N ILE A 8 -2.36 -15.52 30.86
CA ILE A 8 -1.07 -16.06 30.41
C ILE A 8 0.00 -15.01 30.63
N HIS A 9 0.96 -15.33 31.51
CA HIS A 9 2.06 -14.46 31.89
C HIS A 9 3.38 -15.03 31.38
N PRO A 10 4.39 -14.19 31.09
CA PRO A 10 5.76 -14.66 30.94
C PRO A 10 6.21 -15.41 32.20
N LYS A 11 6.86 -16.57 32.06
CA LYS A 11 7.39 -17.33 33.22
C LYS A 11 8.40 -16.54 34.02
N ASN A 12 9.23 -15.78 33.32
CA ASN A 12 10.17 -14.85 33.92
C ASN A 12 9.66 -13.43 33.67
N PRO A 13 9.27 -12.69 34.72
CA PRO A 13 8.80 -11.31 34.57
C PRO A 13 9.83 -10.34 33.96
N GLN A 14 11.11 -10.71 33.92
CA GLN A 14 12.15 -9.93 33.24
C GLN A 14 12.17 -10.16 31.72
N ASP A 15 11.59 -11.26 31.24
CA ASP A 15 11.49 -11.65 29.83
C ASP A 15 10.11 -11.28 29.27
N ASP A 16 9.66 -10.04 29.53
CA ASP A 16 8.38 -9.51 29.05
C ASP A 16 8.61 -8.50 27.90
N PRO A 17 8.79 -8.97 26.65
CA PRO A 17 9.03 -8.08 25.51
C PRO A 17 7.84 -7.16 25.23
N ALA A 18 6.62 -7.62 25.48
CA ALA A 18 5.42 -6.81 25.30
C ALA A 18 5.34 -5.68 26.34
N GLY A 19 5.73 -5.95 27.59
CA GLY A 19 5.89 -4.96 28.64
C GLY A 19 6.98 -3.94 28.33
N LEU A 20 8.14 -4.39 27.84
CA LEU A 20 9.22 -3.50 27.40
C LEU A 20 8.79 -2.60 26.23
N ALA A 21 8.09 -3.15 25.24
CA ALA A 21 7.55 -2.39 24.12
C ALA A 21 6.53 -1.34 24.57
N ALA A 22 5.59 -1.72 25.45
CA ALA A 22 4.60 -0.80 26.01
C ALA A 22 5.25 0.32 26.84
N LEU A 23 6.25 -0.02 27.67
CA LEU A 23 7.03 0.97 28.40
C LEU A 23 7.77 1.92 27.47
N HIS A 24 8.34 1.40 26.38
CA HIS A 24 9.02 2.20 25.37
C HIS A 24 8.05 3.17 24.68
N GLU A 25 6.88 2.71 24.24
CA GLU A 25 5.82 3.54 23.64
C GLU A 25 5.38 4.66 24.59
N LEU A 26 5.19 4.34 25.87
CA LEU A 26 4.88 5.35 26.91
C LEU A 26 6.00 6.38 27.09
N ARG A 27 7.26 5.94 27.17
CA ARG A 27 8.42 6.83 27.33
C ARG A 27 8.61 7.75 26.13
N GLN A 28 8.44 7.24 24.90
CA GLN A 28 8.47 8.04 23.68
C GLN A 28 7.37 9.11 23.68
N ALA A 29 6.20 8.81 24.24
CA ALA A 29 5.12 9.77 24.44
C ALA A 29 5.32 10.72 25.64
N GLY A 30 6.52 10.76 26.21
CA GLY A 30 6.88 11.62 27.35
C GLY A 30 6.31 11.16 28.70
N GLN A 31 5.76 9.95 28.80
CA GLN A 31 5.16 9.43 30.03
C GLN A 31 6.22 8.79 30.94
N THR A 32 7.06 9.62 31.56
CA THR A 32 8.18 9.17 32.42
C THR A 32 7.75 8.71 33.82
N ALA A 33 6.51 8.97 34.21
CA ALA A 33 5.95 8.54 35.51
C ALA A 33 5.82 7.01 35.64
N VAL A 34 5.84 6.29 34.51
CA VAL A 34 5.82 4.82 34.49
C VAL A 34 7.25 4.28 34.55
N ARG A 35 7.58 3.59 35.63
CA ARG A 35 8.90 3.01 35.86
C ARG A 35 9.08 1.68 35.11
N SER A 36 8.06 0.84 35.16
CA SER A 36 8.03 -0.49 34.52
C SER A 36 6.59 -0.85 34.10
N VAL A 37 6.48 -1.68 33.07
CA VAL A 37 5.22 -2.28 32.62
C VAL A 37 5.40 -3.79 32.59
N ARG A 38 4.45 -4.52 33.17
CA ARG A 38 4.30 -5.97 32.96
C ARG A 38 3.02 -6.26 32.22
N THR A 39 3.00 -7.31 31.42
CA THR A 39 1.86 -7.68 30.59
C THR A 39 1.44 -9.13 30.77
N ALA A 40 0.18 -9.40 30.45
CA ALA A 40 -0.36 -10.74 30.32
C ALA A 40 -1.39 -10.79 29.18
N ARG A 41 -1.58 -11.97 28.60
CA ARG A 41 -2.68 -12.23 27.66
C ARG A 41 -3.87 -12.78 28.44
N ILE A 42 -5.06 -12.29 28.13
CA ILE A 42 -6.32 -12.75 28.75
C ILE A 42 -7.07 -13.58 27.71
N PHE A 43 -7.55 -14.74 28.13
CA PHE A 43 -8.49 -15.56 27.37
C PHE A 43 -9.74 -15.78 28.22
N LEU A 44 -10.89 -15.41 27.67
CA LEU A 44 -12.21 -15.68 28.23
C LEU A 44 -12.83 -16.81 27.41
N LEU A 45 -13.31 -17.85 28.09
CA LEU A 45 -13.89 -19.05 27.48
C LEU A 45 -15.34 -19.18 27.91
N GLN A 46 -16.24 -19.43 26.97
CA GLN A 46 -17.66 -19.72 27.24
C GLN A 46 -18.13 -20.91 26.41
N GLY A 47 -18.78 -21.90 27.04
CA GLY A 47 -19.24 -23.09 26.32
C GLY A 47 -20.07 -24.03 27.18
N ASP A 48 -20.42 -25.20 26.62
CA ASP A 48 -21.10 -26.27 27.36
C ASP A 48 -20.25 -26.74 28.55
N ASP A 49 -20.86 -26.86 29.73
CA ASP A 49 -20.25 -27.34 30.96
C ASP A 49 -19.62 -28.74 30.78
N ARG A 50 -20.13 -29.54 29.83
CA ARG A 50 -19.59 -30.86 29.45
C ARG A 50 -18.27 -30.77 28.71
N LEU A 51 -18.02 -29.68 27.99
CA LEU A 51 -16.78 -29.44 27.25
C LEU A 51 -15.75 -28.69 28.10
N LEU A 52 -16.18 -27.88 29.05
CA LEU A 52 -15.32 -27.12 29.96
C LEU A 52 -15.15 -27.82 31.33
N THR A 53 -14.80 -29.11 31.30
CA THR A 53 -14.45 -29.85 32.53
C THR A 53 -13.10 -29.40 33.08
N ALA A 54 -12.83 -29.64 34.37
CA ALA A 54 -11.53 -29.32 34.98
C ALA A 54 -10.33 -29.97 34.24
N SER A 55 -10.52 -31.17 33.69
CA SER A 55 -9.51 -31.86 32.89
C SER A 55 -9.30 -31.16 31.54
N HIS A 56 -10.38 -30.82 30.83
CA HIS A 56 -10.29 -30.12 29.55
C HIS A 56 -9.69 -28.73 29.70
N LEU A 57 -10.10 -27.96 30.71
CA LEU A 57 -9.54 -26.64 30.99
C LEU A 57 -8.04 -26.68 31.24
N LYS A 58 -7.56 -27.67 31.98
CA LYS A 58 -6.12 -27.86 32.20
C LYS A 58 -5.40 -28.10 30.86
N ARG A 59 -5.95 -28.94 29.99
CA ARG A 59 -5.39 -29.21 28.66
C ARG A 59 -5.43 -27.95 27.78
N ILE A 60 -6.58 -27.31 27.63
CA ILE A 60 -6.75 -26.06 26.86
C ILE A 60 -5.71 -25.03 27.31
N THR A 61 -5.56 -24.85 28.63
CA THR A 61 -4.66 -23.85 29.20
C THR A 61 -3.18 -24.14 28.88
N HIS A 62 -2.74 -25.39 28.98
CA HIS A 62 -1.31 -25.74 28.84
C HIS A 62 -0.90 -26.24 27.45
N GLU A 63 -1.83 -26.73 26.65
CA GLU A 63 -1.56 -27.28 25.31
C GLU A 63 -1.94 -26.28 24.19
N VAL A 64 -2.84 -25.33 24.44
CA VAL A 64 -3.33 -24.37 23.42
C VAL A 64 -2.99 -22.93 23.77
N LEU A 65 -3.28 -22.47 25.00
CA LEU A 65 -3.20 -21.03 25.33
C LEU A 65 -1.80 -20.56 25.72
N ALA A 66 -1.06 -21.36 26.51
CA ALA A 66 0.26 -21.03 27.02
C ALA A 66 1.38 -21.73 26.24
N ASP A 67 2.44 -21.00 25.90
CA ASP A 67 3.71 -21.60 25.48
C ASP A 67 4.38 -22.30 26.70
N PRO A 68 4.60 -23.63 26.64
CA PRO A 68 5.11 -24.38 27.78
C PRO A 68 6.59 -24.11 28.07
N VAL A 69 7.31 -23.38 27.23
CA VAL A 69 8.69 -22.96 27.42
C VAL A 69 8.75 -21.60 28.09
N THR A 70 8.07 -20.60 27.53
CA THR A 70 8.24 -19.18 27.90
C THR A 70 7.11 -18.63 28.77
N GLU A 71 5.96 -19.28 28.84
CA GLU A 71 4.76 -18.74 29.49
C GLU A 71 4.19 -19.67 30.59
N THR A 72 3.42 -19.07 31.49
CA THR A 72 2.66 -19.79 32.51
C THR A 72 1.24 -19.25 32.56
N ALA A 73 0.29 -20.14 32.84
CA ALA A 73 -1.08 -19.75 33.09
C ALA A 73 -1.31 -19.58 34.60
N GLU A 74 -1.92 -18.47 34.98
CA GLU A 74 -2.29 -18.18 36.36
C GLU A 74 -3.80 -17.93 36.46
N SER A 75 -4.41 -18.31 37.59
CA SER A 75 -5.73 -17.79 37.94
C SER A 75 -5.63 -16.28 38.17
N PRO A 76 -6.70 -15.50 37.95
CA PRO A 76 -6.68 -14.04 38.05
C PRO A 76 -6.03 -13.58 39.36
N SER A 77 -4.79 -13.12 39.26
CA SER A 77 -4.02 -12.67 40.41
C SER A 77 -4.29 -11.18 40.59
N VAL A 78 -4.97 -10.82 41.68
CA VAL A 78 -5.07 -9.42 42.14
C VAL A 78 -3.70 -8.92 42.66
N ALA A 79 -2.74 -9.84 42.88
CA ALA A 79 -1.45 -9.57 43.49
C ALA A 79 -0.38 -9.17 42.45
N GLY A 80 -0.66 -8.14 41.66
CA GLY A 80 0.35 -7.39 40.91
C GLY A 80 0.78 -6.15 41.69
N HIS A 81 2.08 -5.86 41.75
CA HIS A 81 2.54 -4.51 42.14
C HIS A 81 2.28 -3.59 40.93
N GLY A 82 1.50 -2.52 41.10
CA GLY A 82 1.16 -1.57 40.02
C GLY A 82 -0.33 -1.39 39.75
N ARG A 83 -0.68 -0.49 38.84
CA ARG A 83 -2.06 -0.24 38.38
C ARG A 83 -2.43 -1.24 37.30
N ARG A 84 -3.51 -1.99 37.53
CA ARG A 84 -4.07 -2.97 36.59
C ARG A 84 -4.95 -2.27 35.57
N VAL A 85 -4.72 -2.51 34.29
CA VAL A 85 -5.59 -2.04 33.21
C VAL A 85 -5.71 -3.14 32.16
N GLU A 86 -6.94 -3.47 31.78
CA GLU A 86 -7.23 -4.44 30.73
C GLU A 86 -7.72 -3.73 29.46
N VAL A 87 -7.33 -4.28 28.31
CA VAL A 87 -7.75 -3.84 27.00
C VAL A 87 -8.35 -5.05 26.28
N HIS A 88 -9.63 -4.97 25.95
CA HIS A 88 -10.38 -6.05 25.29
C HIS A 88 -10.90 -5.55 23.95
N VAL A 89 -11.04 -6.47 23.00
CA VAL A 89 -11.70 -6.18 21.72
C VAL A 89 -13.18 -5.86 21.96
N LYS A 90 -13.74 -4.87 21.25
CA LYS A 90 -15.16 -4.52 21.34
C LYS A 90 -16.03 -5.62 20.72
N PRO A 91 -17.26 -5.83 21.19
CA PRO A 91 -18.20 -6.76 20.55
C PRO A 91 -18.38 -6.49 19.06
N GLY A 92 -18.33 -7.54 18.24
CA GLY A 92 -18.50 -7.47 16.78
C GLY A 92 -17.22 -7.12 15.99
N VAL A 93 -16.12 -6.79 16.65
CA VAL A 93 -14.82 -6.64 15.98
C VAL A 93 -14.18 -8.02 15.80
N MET A 94 -13.51 -8.22 14.67
CA MET A 94 -12.81 -9.48 14.36
C MET A 94 -11.66 -9.72 15.36
N ASP A 95 -11.63 -10.92 15.97
CA ASP A 95 -10.54 -11.39 16.84
C ASP A 95 -9.91 -12.66 16.23
N PRO A 96 -8.89 -12.52 15.37
CA PRO A 96 -8.24 -13.66 14.71
C PRO A 96 -7.57 -14.63 15.70
N VAL A 97 -7.14 -14.13 16.86
CA VAL A 97 -6.53 -14.96 17.90
C VAL A 97 -7.59 -15.83 18.55
N ALA A 98 -8.74 -15.25 18.92
CA ALA A 98 -9.88 -16.02 19.41
C ALA A 98 -10.30 -17.10 18.41
N ALA A 99 -10.49 -16.76 17.14
CA ALA A 99 -10.90 -17.73 16.12
C ALA A 99 -9.90 -18.89 15.98
N SER A 100 -8.60 -18.60 16.00
CA SER A 100 -7.54 -19.63 15.96
C SER A 100 -7.55 -20.50 17.21
N CYS A 101 -7.78 -19.91 18.39
CA CYS A 101 -7.93 -20.66 19.64
C CYS A 101 -9.17 -21.55 19.64
N GLU A 102 -10.31 -21.07 19.13
CA GLU A 102 -11.55 -21.84 19.05
C GLU A 102 -11.36 -23.10 18.17
N MET A 103 -10.70 -22.94 17.02
CA MET A 103 -10.32 -24.07 16.16
C MET A 103 -9.42 -25.06 16.89
N ALA A 104 -8.31 -24.59 17.47
CA ALA A 104 -7.38 -25.45 18.19
C ALA A 104 -8.01 -26.17 19.39
N ILE A 105 -8.95 -25.52 20.09
CA ILE A 105 -9.72 -26.13 21.18
C ILE A 105 -10.66 -27.20 20.65
N ALA A 106 -11.33 -26.96 19.52
CA ALA A 106 -12.21 -27.95 18.91
C ALA A 106 -11.43 -29.22 18.50
N ASP A 107 -10.27 -29.05 17.87
CA ASP A 107 -9.36 -30.14 17.51
C ASP A 107 -8.87 -30.90 18.75
N LEU A 108 -8.45 -30.18 19.80
CA LEU A 108 -7.95 -30.76 21.05
C LEU A 108 -9.00 -31.66 21.74
N LEU A 109 -10.27 -31.27 21.63
CA LEU A 109 -11.40 -31.93 22.26
C LEU A 109 -12.11 -32.93 21.33
N ASP A 110 -11.65 -33.07 20.08
CA ASP A 110 -12.26 -33.93 19.06
C ASP A 110 -13.75 -33.63 18.86
N VAL A 111 -14.07 -32.33 18.68
CA VAL A 111 -15.42 -31.84 18.42
C VAL A 111 -15.48 -31.04 17.13
N GLU A 112 -16.62 -31.08 16.46
CA GLU A 112 -16.83 -30.35 15.22
C GLU A 112 -16.76 -28.83 15.47
N TYR A 113 -15.89 -28.15 14.72
CA TYR A 113 -15.77 -26.70 14.75
C TYR A 113 -16.74 -26.06 13.76
N SER A 114 -17.43 -25.01 14.21
CA SER A 114 -18.18 -24.11 13.34
C SER A 114 -17.90 -22.68 13.76
N ALA A 115 -17.44 -21.84 12.83
CA ALA A 115 -17.23 -20.42 13.09
C ALA A 115 -18.53 -19.67 13.45
N ALA A 116 -19.73 -20.24 13.17
CA ALA A 116 -21.03 -19.62 13.51
C ALA A 116 -21.49 -19.91 14.93
N ALA A 117 -21.08 -21.06 15.44
CA ALA A 117 -21.46 -21.54 16.74
C ALA A 117 -20.32 -22.44 17.23
N PRO A 118 -19.17 -21.84 17.61
CA PRO A 118 -18.06 -22.64 18.07
C PRO A 118 -18.46 -23.35 19.36
N PRO A 119 -18.01 -24.60 19.58
CA PRO A 119 -18.38 -25.38 20.76
C PRO A 119 -17.95 -24.71 22.08
N ILE A 120 -16.83 -23.98 22.02
CA ILE A 120 -16.35 -23.08 23.06
C ILE A 120 -16.02 -21.75 22.36
N GLU A 121 -16.72 -20.68 22.73
CA GLU A 121 -16.41 -19.31 22.30
C GLU A 121 -15.20 -18.78 23.09
N VAL A 122 -14.33 -18.06 22.39
CA VAL A 122 -13.15 -17.40 22.97
C VAL A 122 -13.23 -15.89 22.76
N ARG A 123 -12.81 -15.12 23.76
CA ARG A 123 -12.50 -13.69 23.60
C ARG A 123 -11.13 -13.39 24.19
N THR A 124 -10.35 -12.55 23.50
CA THR A 124 -9.02 -12.19 23.96
C THR A 124 -8.96 -10.79 24.54
N GLY A 125 -7.97 -10.57 25.39
CA GLY A 125 -7.63 -9.28 25.95
C GLY A 125 -6.15 -9.19 26.31
N ARG A 126 -5.70 -7.97 26.56
CA ARG A 126 -4.35 -7.65 27.02
C ARG A 126 -4.45 -7.03 28.40
N LEU A 127 -3.58 -7.45 29.30
CA LEU A 127 -3.47 -6.93 30.64
C LEU A 127 -2.16 -6.16 30.77
N TYR A 128 -2.23 -4.96 31.35
CA TYR A 128 -1.09 -4.13 31.71
C TYR A 128 -1.06 -3.91 33.22
N PHE A 129 0.10 -4.12 33.82
CA PHE A 129 0.44 -3.68 35.18
C PHE A 129 1.44 -2.53 35.07
N LEU A 130 0.96 -1.30 35.31
CA LEU A 130 1.77 -0.09 35.25
C LEU A 130 2.33 0.24 36.64
N GLU A 131 3.64 0.15 36.81
CA GLU A 131 4.31 0.52 38.07
C GLU A 131 4.87 1.94 37.97
N GLY A 132 4.56 2.80 38.95
CA GLY A 132 5.01 4.19 38.98
C GLY A 132 4.15 5.07 39.88
N GLU A 133 4.45 6.37 39.88
CA GLU A 133 3.68 7.39 40.61
C GLU A 133 2.40 7.76 39.83
N LEU A 134 1.45 6.83 39.79
CA LEU A 134 0.27 6.91 38.93
C LEU A 134 -1.03 6.73 39.74
N ASN A 135 -1.96 7.67 39.56
CA ASN A 135 -3.35 7.47 39.97
C ASN A 135 -4.14 6.75 38.87
N GLU A 136 -5.33 6.27 39.22
CA GLU A 136 -6.19 5.49 38.33
C GLU A 136 -6.58 6.26 37.06
N SER A 137 -6.94 7.54 37.19
CA SER A 137 -7.28 8.39 36.04
C SER A 137 -6.10 8.64 35.10
N ALA A 138 -4.87 8.69 35.61
CA ALA A 138 -3.66 8.84 34.81
C ALA A 138 -3.36 7.55 34.03
N ALA A 139 -3.50 6.39 34.67
CA ALA A 139 -3.36 5.08 34.03
C ALA A 139 -4.39 4.88 32.90
N ASP A 140 -5.66 5.20 33.17
CA ASP A 140 -6.74 5.13 32.16
C ASP A 140 -6.41 5.97 30.91
N ARG A 141 -6.06 7.25 31.11
CA ARG A 141 -5.70 8.14 29.99
C ARG A 141 -4.48 7.65 29.21
N MET A 142 -3.45 7.15 29.90
CA MET A 142 -2.24 6.64 29.24
C MET A 142 -2.54 5.41 28.40
N VAL A 143 -3.27 4.44 28.94
CA VAL A 143 -3.61 3.21 28.21
C VAL A 143 -4.49 3.53 27.01
N ARG A 144 -5.60 4.27 27.19
CA ARG A 144 -6.48 4.67 26.07
C ARG A 144 -5.72 5.36 24.96
N LYS A 145 -4.86 6.32 25.32
CA LYS A 145 -4.17 7.15 24.34
C LYS A 145 -3.03 6.41 23.63
N PHE A 146 -2.28 5.56 24.33
CA PHE A 146 -1.01 5.01 23.82
C PHE A 146 -1.01 3.49 23.63
N LEU A 147 -1.67 2.72 24.49
CA LEU A 147 -1.56 1.26 24.50
C LEU A 147 -2.82 0.52 24.00
N ALA A 148 -3.93 1.25 23.88
CA ALA A 148 -5.19 0.80 23.31
C ALA A 148 -5.53 1.57 22.04
N ASN A 149 -6.46 1.00 21.30
CA ASN A 149 -7.08 1.58 20.13
C ASN A 149 -8.58 1.76 20.40
N ASP A 150 -8.96 2.98 20.78
CA ASP A 150 -10.34 3.30 21.16
C ASP A 150 -11.37 3.06 20.04
N SER A 151 -10.96 2.91 18.77
CA SER A 151 -11.88 2.57 17.67
C SER A 151 -12.42 1.14 17.81
N ILE A 152 -11.55 0.19 18.15
CA ILE A 152 -11.84 -1.26 18.13
C ILE A 152 -11.72 -1.95 19.49
N GLU A 153 -11.18 -1.28 20.49
CA GLU A 153 -10.91 -1.82 21.82
C GLU A 153 -11.61 -1.02 22.92
N GLN A 154 -11.80 -1.67 24.06
CA GLN A 154 -12.37 -1.10 25.27
C GLN A 154 -11.40 -1.31 26.45
N VAL A 155 -11.21 -0.26 27.23
CA VAL A 155 -10.31 -0.24 28.38
C VAL A 155 -11.09 -0.38 29.69
N HIS A 156 -10.67 -1.33 30.53
CA HIS A 156 -11.24 -1.63 31.84
C HIS A 156 -10.18 -1.48 32.93
N LEU A 157 -10.50 -0.76 34.00
CA LEU A 157 -9.57 -0.52 35.14
C LEU A 157 -9.66 -1.62 36.22
N LYS A 158 -10.53 -2.60 35.99
CA LYS A 158 -10.76 -3.78 36.82
C LYS A 158 -10.86 -5.00 35.93
N ALA A 159 -10.86 -6.19 36.56
CA ALA A 159 -11.07 -7.43 35.83
C ALA A 159 -12.39 -7.41 35.06
N PHE A 160 -12.31 -7.58 33.74
CA PHE A 160 -13.48 -7.74 32.90
C PHE A 160 -13.97 -9.20 32.99
N GLU A 161 -15.14 -9.39 33.61
CA GLU A 161 -15.76 -10.69 33.88
C GLU A 161 -17.24 -10.65 33.46
N PRO A 162 -17.55 -10.74 32.15
CA PRO A 162 -18.93 -10.80 31.69
C PRO A 162 -19.58 -12.11 32.16
N LYS A 163 -20.89 -12.08 32.45
CA LYS A 163 -21.66 -13.30 32.78
C LYS A 163 -21.88 -14.19 31.56
N GLU A 164 -22.02 -13.56 30.40
CA GLU A 164 -22.14 -14.18 29.08
C GLU A 164 -21.57 -13.21 28.05
N PHE A 165 -21.06 -13.73 26.93
CA PHE A 165 -20.69 -12.91 25.80
C PHE A 165 -21.94 -12.29 25.16
N PRO A 166 -21.87 -11.01 24.76
CA PRO A 166 -22.99 -10.37 24.10
C PRO A 166 -23.18 -10.95 22.70
N HIS A 167 -24.36 -11.53 22.44
CA HIS A 167 -24.79 -11.92 21.10
C HIS A 167 -25.70 -10.83 20.50
N GLY A 168 -25.52 -10.56 19.21
CA GLY A 168 -26.44 -9.71 18.46
C GLY A 168 -27.85 -10.31 18.41
N ARG A 169 -28.87 -9.46 18.33
CA ARG A 169 -30.24 -9.93 18.05
C ARG A 169 -30.40 -10.11 16.54
N PRO A 170 -31.19 -11.10 16.07
CA PRO A 170 -31.56 -11.21 14.66
C PRO A 170 -32.14 -9.90 14.14
N TYR A 171 -31.85 -9.58 12.89
CA TYR A 171 -32.44 -8.42 12.24
C TYR A 171 -33.93 -8.66 12.02
N GLU A 172 -34.78 -7.75 12.50
CA GLU A 172 -36.20 -7.77 12.20
C GLU A 172 -36.41 -7.13 10.82
N PHE A 173 -36.86 -7.93 9.85
CA PHE A 173 -37.03 -7.48 8.48
C PHE A 173 -37.92 -6.24 8.38
N LYS A 174 -37.37 -5.18 7.78
CA LYS A 174 -38.10 -3.96 7.45
C LYS A 174 -37.63 -3.44 6.10
N ARG A 175 -38.40 -3.69 5.04
CA ARG A 175 -38.16 -3.10 3.72
C ARG A 175 -38.33 -1.58 3.78
N VAL A 176 -37.28 -0.85 3.40
CA VAL A 176 -37.26 0.61 3.38
C VAL A 176 -37.43 1.10 1.95
N GLU A 177 -38.54 1.78 1.68
CA GLU A 177 -38.74 2.56 0.45
C GLU A 177 -38.43 4.03 0.72
N VAL A 178 -37.65 4.64 -0.16
CA VAL A 178 -37.18 6.03 -0.02
C VAL A 178 -37.96 6.92 -0.99
N PRO A 179 -38.80 7.86 -0.53
CA PRO A 179 -39.71 8.65 -1.38
C PRO A 179 -38.95 9.71 -2.21
N LEU A 180 -38.16 9.26 -3.18
CA LEU A 180 -37.22 10.05 -3.96
C LEU A 180 -37.93 10.92 -5.02
N ARG A 181 -39.00 10.41 -5.63
CA ARG A 181 -39.59 11.01 -6.85
C ARG A 181 -40.13 12.42 -6.65
N THR A 182 -40.51 12.80 -5.44
CA THR A 182 -41.13 14.09 -5.13
C THR A 182 -40.19 15.07 -4.44
N LEU A 183 -38.94 14.69 -4.18
CA LEU A 183 -37.99 15.54 -3.45
C LEU A 183 -37.53 16.74 -4.30
N THR A 184 -37.39 17.89 -3.65
CA THR A 184 -36.73 19.08 -4.23
C THR A 184 -35.21 18.88 -4.32
N PRO A 185 -34.46 19.70 -5.10
CA PRO A 185 -33.00 19.65 -5.14
C PRO A 185 -32.33 19.70 -3.76
N GLU A 186 -32.82 20.53 -2.85
CA GLU A 186 -32.28 20.67 -1.49
C GLU A 186 -32.53 19.41 -0.66
N GLN A 187 -33.71 18.80 -0.84
CA GLN A 187 -34.07 17.55 -0.17
C GLN A 187 -33.28 16.35 -0.71
N LEU A 188 -32.96 16.32 -2.01
CA LEU A 188 -32.08 15.31 -2.61
C LEU A 188 -30.67 15.36 -2.00
N LEU A 189 -30.09 16.56 -1.88
CA LEU A 189 -28.80 16.72 -1.22
C LEU A 189 -28.84 16.37 0.27
N SER A 190 -29.94 16.70 0.96
CA SER A 190 -30.16 16.31 2.35
C SER A 190 -30.22 14.80 2.52
N LEU A 191 -30.91 14.10 1.62
CA LEU A 191 -30.97 12.63 1.58
C LEU A 191 -29.59 12.03 1.34
N SER A 192 -28.84 12.51 0.34
CA SER A 192 -27.50 12.03 0.02
C SER A 192 -26.54 12.15 1.22
N ARG A 193 -26.59 13.27 1.96
CA ARG A 193 -25.77 13.48 3.16
C ARG A 193 -26.19 12.59 4.33
N LYS A 194 -27.49 12.54 4.65
CA LYS A 194 -27.99 11.78 5.81
C LYS A 194 -27.89 10.26 5.61
N GLY A 195 -27.98 9.80 4.37
CA GLY A 195 -27.82 8.40 4.00
C GLY A 195 -26.38 8.00 3.68
N HIS A 196 -25.40 8.89 3.86
CA HIS A 196 -23.99 8.62 3.54
C HIS A 196 -23.77 8.08 2.11
N LEU A 197 -24.56 8.57 1.14
CA LEU A 197 -24.48 8.17 -0.27
C LEU A 197 -23.37 8.94 -1.00
N PHE A 198 -23.06 10.16 -0.55
CA PHE A 198 -22.07 11.07 -1.13
C PHE A 198 -22.25 11.35 -2.64
N LEU A 199 -23.47 11.18 -3.16
CA LEU A 199 -23.86 11.55 -4.52
C LEU A 199 -24.09 13.06 -4.60
N ASP A 200 -23.59 13.68 -5.67
CA ASP A 200 -23.82 15.09 -5.96
C ASP A 200 -25.25 15.36 -6.48
N LEU A 201 -25.58 16.64 -6.69
CA LEU A 201 -26.93 17.01 -7.12
C LEU A 201 -27.29 16.43 -8.50
N THR A 202 -26.35 16.44 -9.45
CA THR A 202 -26.60 15.94 -10.81
C THR A 202 -26.77 14.43 -10.81
N GLU A 203 -25.98 13.71 -10.02
CA GLU A 203 -26.12 12.27 -9.78
C GLU A 203 -27.48 11.97 -9.16
N MET A 204 -27.84 12.63 -8.05
CA MET A 204 -29.14 12.44 -7.38
C MET A 204 -30.34 12.77 -8.29
N GLN A 205 -30.23 13.80 -9.14
CA GLN A 205 -31.27 14.12 -10.14
C GLN A 205 -31.38 13.04 -11.22
N THR A 206 -30.26 12.44 -11.63
CA THR A 206 -30.23 11.35 -12.60
C THR A 206 -30.91 10.11 -12.02
N VAL A 207 -30.60 9.76 -10.77
CA VAL A 207 -31.28 8.69 -10.02
C VAL A 207 -32.78 8.99 -9.89
N GLN A 208 -33.14 10.22 -9.51
CA GLN A 208 -34.56 10.62 -9.42
C GLN A 208 -35.28 10.49 -10.76
N ALA A 209 -34.66 10.89 -11.86
CA ALA A 209 -35.23 10.79 -13.21
C ALA A 209 -35.48 9.32 -13.60
N TYR A 210 -34.53 8.43 -13.33
CA TYR A 210 -34.69 7.00 -13.55
C TYR A 210 -35.88 6.44 -12.77
N PHE A 211 -35.97 6.68 -11.45
CA PHE A 211 -37.08 6.16 -10.65
C PHE A 211 -38.44 6.81 -10.97
N LYS A 212 -38.46 8.07 -11.44
CA LYS A 212 -39.67 8.67 -12.03
C LYS A 212 -40.13 7.91 -13.27
N GLN A 213 -39.20 7.54 -14.16
CA GLN A 213 -39.50 6.75 -15.36
C GLN A 213 -40.00 5.34 -15.00
N GLN A 214 -39.41 4.71 -13.98
CA GLN A 214 -39.86 3.41 -13.47
C GLN A 214 -41.19 3.46 -12.71
N GLN A 215 -41.76 4.65 -12.51
CA GLN A 215 -43.03 4.88 -11.80
C GLN A 215 -43.06 4.30 -10.37
N ARG A 216 -41.90 4.19 -9.71
CA ARG A 216 -41.77 3.73 -8.33
C ARG A 216 -40.66 4.47 -7.60
N ASP A 217 -40.72 4.45 -6.28
CA ASP A 217 -39.61 4.92 -5.45
C ASP A 217 -38.56 3.80 -5.28
N PRO A 218 -37.28 4.15 -5.10
CA PRO A 218 -36.23 3.18 -4.83
C PRO A 218 -36.33 2.60 -3.42
N THR A 219 -35.74 1.44 -3.24
CA THR A 219 -35.36 0.92 -1.92
C THR A 219 -34.02 1.53 -1.47
N ASP A 220 -33.73 1.45 -0.17
CA ASP A 220 -32.42 1.76 0.37
C ASP A 220 -31.30 0.93 -0.27
N ALA A 221 -31.47 -0.38 -0.45
CA ALA A 221 -30.48 -1.24 -1.11
C ALA A 221 -30.18 -0.83 -2.57
N GLU A 222 -31.17 -0.33 -3.31
CA GLU A 222 -30.96 0.21 -4.65
C GLU A 222 -30.16 1.51 -4.64
N LEU A 223 -30.47 2.42 -3.71
CA LEU A 223 -29.72 3.67 -3.56
C LEU A 223 -28.28 3.42 -3.12
N GLU A 224 -28.08 2.49 -2.19
CA GLU A 224 -26.77 2.07 -1.73
C GLU A 224 -25.97 1.43 -2.86
N THR A 225 -26.57 0.53 -3.65
CA THR A 225 -25.92 -0.07 -4.84
C THR A 225 -25.45 1.02 -5.81
N ILE A 226 -26.30 2.00 -6.12
CA ILE A 226 -25.92 3.12 -6.98
C ILE A 226 -24.79 3.95 -6.35
N ALA A 227 -24.89 4.28 -5.06
CA ALA A 227 -23.90 5.09 -4.36
C ALA A 227 -22.50 4.44 -4.35
N GLN A 228 -22.43 3.14 -4.06
CA GLN A 228 -21.17 2.39 -4.12
C GLN A 228 -20.63 2.34 -5.56
N SER A 229 -21.50 1.98 -6.52
CA SER A 229 -21.12 1.83 -7.93
C SER A 229 -20.72 3.15 -8.58
N TRP A 230 -21.25 4.30 -8.15
CA TRP A 230 -20.96 5.63 -8.70
C TRP A 230 -19.97 6.43 -7.85
N SER A 231 -19.39 5.83 -6.82
CA SER A 231 -18.37 6.48 -5.99
C SER A 231 -17.12 6.84 -6.80
N GLU A 232 -16.36 7.85 -6.33
CA GLU A 232 -15.08 8.20 -6.96
C GLU A 232 -14.12 7.00 -6.96
N HIS A 233 -14.13 6.23 -5.88
CA HIS A 233 -13.27 5.06 -5.67
C HIS A 233 -13.51 3.93 -6.67
N CYS A 234 -14.76 3.68 -7.08
CA CYS A 234 -15.10 2.60 -8.00
C CYS A 234 -15.04 3.03 -9.48
N VAL A 235 -15.47 4.26 -9.81
CA VAL A 235 -15.57 4.68 -11.22
C VAL A 235 -14.38 5.52 -11.69
N HIS A 236 -13.63 6.16 -10.79
CA HIS A 236 -12.57 7.11 -11.15
C HIS A 236 -13.13 8.30 -11.96
N LYS A 237 -14.22 8.90 -11.46
CA LYS A 237 -15.02 9.90 -12.21
C LYS A 237 -14.18 11.09 -12.65
N THR A 238 -13.26 11.55 -11.80
CA THR A 238 -12.36 12.67 -12.11
C THR A 238 -11.46 12.36 -13.30
N LEU A 239 -10.89 11.14 -13.36
CA LEU A 239 -10.03 10.70 -14.46
C LEU A 239 -10.80 10.40 -15.75
N LYS A 240 -12.09 10.02 -15.66
CA LYS A 240 -12.97 9.76 -16.81
C LYS A 240 -13.76 10.98 -17.28
N ALA A 241 -13.76 12.07 -16.51
CA ALA A 241 -14.47 13.30 -16.83
C ALA A 241 -13.88 14.00 -18.05
N ARG A 242 -14.72 14.81 -18.71
CA ARG A 242 -14.26 15.76 -19.71
C ARG A 242 -13.65 16.97 -19.01
N VAL A 243 -12.42 17.32 -19.38
CA VAL A 243 -11.64 18.38 -18.75
C VAL A 243 -11.36 19.50 -19.75
N GLU A 244 -11.69 20.73 -19.37
CA GLU A 244 -11.20 21.96 -20.01
C GLU A 244 -9.96 22.41 -19.26
N PHE A 245 -8.78 22.16 -19.84
CA PHE A 245 -7.50 22.47 -19.23
C PHE A 245 -6.92 23.75 -19.81
N THR A 246 -6.66 24.73 -18.95
CA THR A 246 -5.95 25.96 -19.28
C THR A 246 -4.59 25.98 -18.59
N HIS A 247 -3.53 26.27 -19.32
CA HIS A 247 -2.20 26.44 -18.74
C HIS A 247 -1.50 27.69 -19.25
N HIS A 248 -0.69 28.27 -18.37
CA HIS A 248 0.15 29.43 -18.64
C HIS A 248 1.61 29.00 -18.75
N GLY A 249 2.26 29.28 -19.88
CA GLY A 249 3.61 28.77 -20.16
C GLY A 249 3.61 27.39 -20.84
N ASP A 250 4.78 26.86 -21.14
CA ASP A 250 4.97 25.47 -21.57
C ASP A 250 5.36 24.60 -20.36
N PRO A 251 4.48 23.70 -19.88
CA PRO A 251 4.73 22.88 -18.70
C PRO A 251 5.92 21.92 -18.82
N ALA A 252 6.36 21.62 -20.04
CA ALA A 252 7.46 20.69 -20.32
C ALA A 252 8.81 21.41 -20.60
N ALA A 253 8.82 22.74 -20.68
CA ALA A 253 10.01 23.49 -21.06
C ALA A 253 10.93 23.81 -19.87
N ARG A 254 12.24 23.86 -20.13
CA ARG A 254 13.26 24.23 -19.13
C ARG A 254 13.17 25.73 -18.82
N GLY A 255 12.58 26.08 -17.68
CA GLY A 255 12.58 27.44 -17.13
C GLY A 255 11.32 28.26 -17.47
N GLU A 256 11.32 29.54 -17.07
CA GLU A 256 10.19 30.43 -17.29
C GLU A 256 10.08 30.86 -18.76
N HIS A 257 9.14 30.25 -19.49
CA HIS A 257 8.74 30.73 -20.79
C HIS A 257 7.40 31.47 -20.70
N GLN A 258 7.42 32.79 -20.90
CA GLN A 258 6.20 33.59 -21.06
C GLN A 258 5.58 33.31 -22.43
N THR A 259 4.87 32.20 -22.56
CA THR A 259 3.99 31.95 -23.71
C THR A 259 2.55 32.34 -23.40
N ALA A 260 1.76 32.61 -24.44
CA ALA A 260 0.34 32.87 -24.32
C ALA A 260 -0.38 31.70 -23.62
N SER A 261 -1.44 32.02 -22.87
CA SER A 261 -2.34 31.02 -22.28
C SER A 261 -2.87 30.08 -23.36
N ARG A 262 -2.86 28.77 -23.10
CA ARG A 262 -3.43 27.76 -23.99
C ARG A 262 -4.54 27.02 -23.25
N THR A 263 -5.66 26.80 -23.95
CA THR A 263 -6.76 26.00 -23.45
C THR A 263 -6.98 24.82 -24.41
N GLN A 264 -7.11 23.63 -23.84
CA GLN A 264 -7.44 22.41 -24.58
C GLN A 264 -8.57 21.64 -23.87
N THR A 265 -9.32 20.87 -24.65
CA THR A 265 -10.36 19.99 -24.12
C THR A 265 -9.90 18.54 -24.21
N ILE A 266 -10.00 17.82 -23.11
CA ILE A 266 -9.64 16.40 -22.97
C ILE A 266 -10.93 15.64 -22.63
N ASP A 267 -11.39 14.69 -23.45
CA ASP A 267 -12.69 14.04 -23.22
C ASP A 267 -12.69 13.05 -22.03
N ASN A 268 -11.57 12.34 -21.88
CA ASN A 268 -11.36 11.38 -20.81
C ASN A 268 -9.86 11.34 -20.53
N LEU A 269 -9.43 11.88 -19.39
CA LEU A 269 -8.03 12.12 -19.09
C LEU A 269 -7.20 10.84 -19.15
N VAL A 270 -7.62 9.80 -18.43
CA VAL A 270 -6.89 8.53 -18.39
C VAL A 270 -6.89 7.80 -19.74
N LYS A 271 -8.03 7.78 -20.46
CA LYS A 271 -8.10 7.17 -21.80
C LYS A 271 -7.25 7.92 -22.82
N SER A 272 -7.10 9.24 -22.68
CA SER A 272 -6.34 10.07 -23.62
C SER A 272 -4.84 10.10 -23.35
N THR A 273 -4.40 9.57 -22.20
CA THR A 273 -3.01 9.56 -21.75
C THR A 273 -2.54 8.14 -21.48
N ILE A 274 -2.68 7.63 -20.27
CA ILE A 274 -2.14 6.35 -19.80
C ILE A 274 -2.61 5.17 -20.66
N PHE A 275 -3.92 5.02 -20.91
CA PHE A 275 -4.42 3.89 -21.72
C PHE A 275 -4.01 4.05 -23.18
N ARG A 276 -3.96 5.29 -23.68
CA ARG A 276 -3.53 5.59 -25.04
C ARG A 276 -2.07 5.18 -25.24
N ALA A 277 -1.18 5.49 -24.30
CA ALA A 277 0.22 5.08 -24.38
C ALA A 277 0.36 3.56 -24.54
N THR A 278 -0.28 2.79 -23.66
CA THR A 278 -0.24 1.32 -23.75
C THR A 278 -0.88 0.79 -25.03
N SER A 279 -2.00 1.38 -25.47
CA SER A 279 -2.67 0.99 -26.71
C SER A 279 -1.86 1.32 -27.96
N GLU A 280 -1.13 2.43 -28.00
CA GLU A 280 -0.29 2.82 -29.13
C GLU A 280 1.02 2.02 -29.17
N LEU A 281 1.60 1.72 -28.00
CA LEU A 281 2.77 0.85 -27.90
C LEU A 281 2.45 -0.58 -28.34
N ASN A 282 1.28 -1.10 -27.96
CA ASN A 282 0.74 -2.40 -28.38
C ASN A 282 1.77 -3.54 -28.35
N LEU A 283 2.50 -3.64 -27.24
CA LEU A 283 3.60 -4.61 -27.13
C LEU A 283 3.04 -6.04 -26.99
N PRO A 284 3.55 -7.02 -27.74
CA PRO A 284 2.95 -8.36 -27.81
C PRO A 284 3.08 -9.18 -26.52
N TRP A 285 3.90 -8.73 -25.58
CA TRP A 285 4.10 -9.36 -24.28
C TRP A 285 3.16 -8.80 -23.20
N THR A 286 2.35 -7.78 -23.48
CA THR A 286 1.23 -7.41 -22.59
C THR A 286 0.03 -8.31 -22.91
N ILE A 287 -0.56 -8.94 -21.89
CA ILE A 287 -1.57 -10.01 -22.08
C ILE A 287 -2.98 -9.52 -21.73
N SER A 288 -3.15 -8.98 -20.52
CA SER A 288 -4.41 -8.43 -20.02
C SER A 288 -4.10 -7.15 -19.27
N VAL A 289 -4.54 -6.02 -19.80
CA VAL A 289 -4.19 -4.68 -19.30
C VAL A 289 -5.45 -3.84 -19.27
N PHE A 290 -5.71 -3.16 -18.14
CA PHE A 290 -6.91 -2.33 -17.90
C PHE A 290 -8.26 -3.05 -18.11
N LYS A 291 -8.29 -4.37 -17.94
CA LYS A 291 -9.49 -5.20 -18.11
C LYS A 291 -9.78 -6.07 -16.89
N ASP A 292 -8.88 -6.08 -15.92
CA ASP A 292 -8.87 -7.00 -14.79
C ASP A 292 -8.31 -6.32 -13.53
N ASN A 293 -8.32 -7.03 -12.41
CA ASN A 293 -7.97 -6.48 -11.10
C ASN A 293 -6.48 -6.11 -11.02
N ALA A 294 -5.62 -6.79 -11.79
CA ALA A 294 -4.21 -6.47 -11.98
C ALA A 294 -3.80 -6.44 -13.47
N GLY A 295 -2.66 -5.81 -13.75
CA GLY A 295 -2.05 -5.80 -15.08
C GLY A 295 -1.20 -7.04 -15.31
N VAL A 296 -1.33 -7.69 -16.48
CA VAL A 296 -0.70 -8.99 -16.79
C VAL A 296 0.26 -8.89 -17.97
N ILE A 297 1.48 -9.38 -17.78
CA ILE A 297 2.54 -9.46 -18.80
C ILE A 297 3.08 -10.88 -18.93
N ALA A 298 3.68 -11.19 -20.08
CA ALA A 298 4.30 -12.49 -20.32
C ALA A 298 5.61 -12.64 -19.53
N PHE A 299 5.69 -13.70 -18.74
CA PHE A 299 6.95 -14.14 -18.14
C PHE A 299 7.74 -14.98 -19.16
N ASP A 300 7.10 -16.00 -19.71
CA ASP A 300 7.61 -16.81 -20.81
C ASP A 300 6.46 -17.33 -21.70
N ASP A 301 6.70 -18.39 -22.47
CA ASP A 301 5.70 -19.00 -23.35
C ASP A 301 4.59 -19.75 -22.58
N HIS A 302 4.85 -20.14 -21.33
CA HIS A 302 3.97 -20.97 -20.51
C HIS A 302 3.35 -20.22 -19.32
N TYR A 303 4.01 -19.17 -18.84
CA TYR A 303 3.64 -18.43 -17.65
C TYR A 303 3.50 -16.93 -17.93
N ALA A 304 2.63 -16.31 -17.14
CA ALA A 304 2.43 -14.87 -17.07
C ALA A 304 2.65 -14.41 -15.63
N VAL A 305 3.02 -13.13 -15.48
CA VAL A 305 3.08 -12.45 -14.19
C VAL A 305 2.16 -11.25 -14.19
N CYS A 306 1.56 -10.97 -13.04
CA CYS A 306 0.69 -9.83 -12.86
C CYS A 306 1.16 -8.99 -11.68
N MET A 307 0.88 -7.69 -11.72
CA MET A 307 1.21 -6.76 -10.64
C MET A 307 0.07 -5.78 -10.43
N LYS A 308 -0.21 -5.52 -9.16
CA LYS A 308 -1.15 -4.50 -8.70
C LYS A 308 -0.52 -3.73 -7.55
N VAL A 309 -0.84 -2.45 -7.49
CA VAL A 309 -0.57 -1.59 -6.35
C VAL A 309 -1.87 -0.83 -6.05
N GLU A 310 -2.19 -0.73 -4.77
CA GLU A 310 -3.37 -0.08 -4.22
C GLU A 310 -2.95 0.95 -3.15
N THR A 311 -3.89 1.79 -2.74
CA THR A 311 -3.67 2.79 -1.68
C THR A 311 -4.67 2.60 -0.55
N HIS A 312 -4.23 2.75 0.70
CA HIS A 312 -5.10 2.61 1.87
C HIS A 312 -4.90 3.75 2.88
N ASN A 313 -4.84 4.99 2.36
CA ASN A 313 -4.42 6.19 3.08
C ASN A 313 -5.33 6.55 4.27
N ARG A 314 -6.63 6.73 4.04
CA ARG A 314 -7.55 7.23 5.09
C ARG A 314 -7.81 6.23 6.20
N PRO A 315 -8.06 4.93 5.90
CA PRO A 315 -8.18 3.96 6.98
C PRO A 315 -6.89 3.93 7.80
N SER A 316 -5.72 4.09 7.15
CA SER A 316 -4.44 4.16 7.87
C SER A 316 -4.23 5.47 8.66
N ALA A 317 -4.90 6.56 8.30
CA ALA A 317 -4.89 7.81 9.05
C ALA A 317 -5.69 7.71 10.36
N ILE A 318 -6.78 6.92 10.36
CA ILE A 318 -7.67 6.70 11.51
C ILE A 318 -7.17 5.54 12.37
N GLU A 319 -6.79 4.44 11.73
CA GLU A 319 -6.34 3.22 12.37
C GLU A 319 -5.20 2.58 11.55
N PRO A 320 -3.94 2.92 11.84
CA PRO A 320 -2.84 2.60 10.94
C PRO A 320 -2.50 1.11 10.82
N TYR A 321 -2.77 0.30 11.86
CA TYR A 321 -2.46 -1.13 11.79
C TYR A 321 -3.42 -1.88 10.88
N GLY A 322 -4.73 -1.80 11.16
CA GLY A 322 -5.79 -2.43 10.38
C GLY A 322 -5.85 -1.83 8.98
N GLY A 323 -5.73 -0.51 8.86
CA GLY A 323 -5.66 0.16 7.56
C GLY A 323 -4.54 -0.38 6.67
N ALA A 324 -3.33 -0.58 7.19
CA ALA A 324 -2.25 -1.15 6.39
C ALA A 324 -2.41 -2.66 6.13
N ALA A 325 -2.88 -3.40 7.14
CA ALA A 325 -3.10 -4.85 7.04
C ALA A 325 -4.16 -5.19 5.97
N THR A 326 -5.29 -4.48 5.95
CA THR A 326 -6.32 -4.69 4.92
C THR A 326 -5.94 -4.08 3.58
N GLY A 327 -5.10 -3.05 3.57
CA GLY A 327 -4.50 -2.52 2.33
C GLY A 327 -3.68 -3.59 1.58
N ILE A 328 -2.77 -4.28 2.28
CA ILE A 328 -1.99 -5.36 1.66
C ILE A 328 -2.84 -6.60 1.37
N GLY A 329 -3.77 -6.97 2.25
CA GLY A 329 -4.69 -8.08 2.02
C GLY A 329 -5.58 -7.86 0.78
N GLY A 330 -6.17 -6.68 0.64
CA GLY A 330 -6.94 -6.30 -0.55
C GLY A 330 -6.12 -6.42 -1.84
N CYS A 331 -4.89 -5.89 -1.84
CA CYS A 331 -4.02 -5.98 -3.01
C CYS A 331 -3.59 -7.43 -3.34
N ILE A 332 -3.42 -8.29 -2.31
CA ILE A 332 -3.20 -9.72 -2.52
C ILE A 332 -4.42 -10.34 -3.20
N ARG A 333 -5.64 -10.01 -2.75
CA ARG A 333 -6.88 -10.49 -3.38
C ARG A 333 -7.06 -10.03 -4.82
N ASP A 334 -6.63 -8.82 -5.17
CA ASP A 334 -6.63 -8.37 -6.58
C ASP A 334 -5.79 -9.31 -7.46
N VAL A 335 -4.60 -9.69 -6.98
CA VAL A 335 -3.72 -10.63 -7.67
C VAL A 335 -4.36 -12.03 -7.73
N ILE A 336 -5.00 -12.48 -6.65
CA ILE A 336 -5.76 -13.74 -6.64
C ILE A 336 -6.96 -13.69 -7.59
N GLY A 337 -7.61 -12.53 -7.75
CA GLY A 337 -8.75 -12.33 -8.64
C GLY A 337 -8.39 -12.18 -10.11
N THR A 338 -7.11 -12.00 -10.44
CA THR A 338 -6.68 -11.74 -11.82
C THR A 338 -6.72 -13.02 -12.67
N GLY A 339 -7.29 -12.91 -13.87
CA GLY A 339 -7.47 -14.01 -14.81
C GLY A 339 -8.44 -15.05 -14.28
N LEU A 340 -7.96 -16.29 -14.10
CA LEU A 340 -8.65 -17.36 -13.35
C LEU A 340 -7.90 -17.73 -12.06
N GLY A 341 -7.09 -16.83 -11.53
CA GLY A 341 -6.34 -17.02 -10.29
C GLY A 341 -4.84 -16.96 -10.49
N ALA A 342 -4.17 -15.95 -9.93
CA ALA A 342 -2.72 -15.93 -9.78
C ALA A 342 -2.28 -16.43 -8.41
N LYS A 343 -1.09 -17.02 -8.33
CA LYS A 343 -0.42 -17.29 -7.06
C LYS A 343 0.43 -16.06 -6.68
N PRO A 344 0.15 -15.37 -5.57
CA PRO A 344 1.04 -14.32 -5.07
C PRO A 344 2.45 -14.86 -4.76
N ILE A 345 3.47 -14.17 -5.25
CA ILE A 345 4.89 -14.57 -5.13
C ILE A 345 5.75 -13.54 -4.40
N ALA A 346 5.32 -12.28 -4.34
CA ALA A 346 6.02 -11.19 -3.68
C ALA A 346 5.07 -10.00 -3.45
N SER A 347 5.42 -9.17 -2.49
CA SER A 347 4.76 -7.91 -2.18
C SER A 347 5.76 -6.75 -2.19
N THR A 348 5.24 -5.53 -2.32
CA THR A 348 6.01 -4.28 -2.23
C THR A 348 5.19 -3.23 -1.48
N ASP A 349 5.86 -2.33 -0.75
CA ASP A 349 5.19 -1.27 0.00
C ASP A 349 5.89 0.08 -0.15
N VAL A 350 5.12 1.15 -0.22
CA VAL A 350 5.66 2.52 -0.21
C VAL A 350 4.86 3.34 0.78
N PHE A 351 5.55 4.08 1.64
CA PHE A 351 4.90 4.90 2.65
C PHE A 351 5.31 6.36 2.57
N CYS A 352 4.36 7.26 2.83
CA CYS A 352 4.66 8.68 3.00
C CYS A 352 4.16 9.15 4.38
N PHE A 353 5.07 9.64 5.21
CA PHE A 353 4.79 10.09 6.58
C PHE A 353 5.27 11.51 6.83
N ALA A 354 4.74 12.15 7.87
CA ALA A 354 5.40 13.31 8.46
C ALA A 354 6.61 12.88 9.30
N ASP A 355 7.45 13.84 9.71
CA ASP A 355 8.67 13.55 10.47
C ASP A 355 8.33 12.77 11.76
N PRO A 356 8.96 11.61 12.01
CA PRO A 356 8.74 10.83 13.22
C PRO A 356 9.21 11.53 14.50
N ASN A 357 9.95 12.64 14.40
CA ASN A 357 10.41 13.45 15.51
C ASN A 357 9.58 14.73 15.73
N THR A 358 8.46 14.90 15.01
CA THR A 358 7.55 16.04 15.19
C THR A 358 7.17 16.19 16.67
N PRO A 359 7.38 17.37 17.30
CA PRO A 359 7.01 17.57 18.69
C PRO A 359 5.52 17.29 18.94
N ALA A 360 5.20 16.64 20.06
CA ALA A 360 3.81 16.28 20.38
C ALA A 360 2.85 17.49 20.45
N ALA A 361 3.37 18.69 20.72
CA ALA A 361 2.61 19.94 20.72
C ALA A 361 2.24 20.45 19.31
N ASP A 362 2.95 19.99 18.28
CA ASP A 362 2.76 20.41 16.89
C ASP A 362 1.87 19.42 16.10
N VAL A 363 1.50 18.29 16.72
CA VAL A 363 0.56 17.32 16.14
C VAL A 363 -0.88 17.86 16.28
N PRO A 364 -1.62 18.07 15.17
CA PRO A 364 -2.99 18.59 15.23
C PRO A 364 -3.95 17.69 16.02
N ALA A 365 -5.04 18.27 16.51
CA ALA A 365 -6.05 17.51 17.23
C ALA A 365 -6.70 16.44 16.34
N GLY A 366 -6.86 15.22 16.87
CA GLY A 366 -7.40 14.08 16.13
C GLY A 366 -6.40 13.35 15.23
N VAL A 367 -5.14 13.79 15.18
CA VAL A 367 -4.08 13.15 14.37
C VAL A 367 -3.23 12.20 15.20
N ILE A 368 -2.93 11.02 14.64
CA ILE A 368 -1.98 10.07 15.23
C ILE A 368 -0.55 10.54 14.99
N HIS A 369 0.26 10.56 16.05
CA HIS A 369 1.66 10.97 15.97
C HIS A 369 2.42 10.21 14.85
N PRO A 370 3.22 10.88 13.99
CA PRO A 370 3.80 10.26 12.79
C PRO A 370 4.63 9.00 13.08
N ARG A 371 5.47 9.01 14.13
CA ARG A 371 6.20 7.80 14.57
C ARG A 371 5.28 6.62 14.89
N ARG A 372 4.18 6.87 15.61
CA ARG A 372 3.20 5.82 15.95
C ARG A 372 2.49 5.33 14.70
N SER A 373 2.14 6.22 13.79
CA SER A 373 1.56 5.86 12.48
C SER A 373 2.50 4.93 11.71
N ALA A 374 3.77 5.30 11.55
CA ALA A 374 4.77 4.49 10.87
C ALA A 374 4.97 3.10 11.50
N GLN A 375 5.05 3.03 12.84
CA GLN A 375 5.18 1.76 13.56
C GLN A 375 3.96 0.84 13.36
N ARG A 376 2.76 1.40 13.41
CA ARG A 376 1.50 0.65 13.29
C ARG A 376 1.24 0.20 11.85
N VAL A 377 1.50 1.06 10.85
CA VAL A 377 1.45 0.68 9.43
C VAL A 377 2.43 -0.46 9.14
N THR A 378 3.68 -0.33 9.59
CA THR A 378 4.72 -1.36 9.43
C THR A 378 4.27 -2.69 10.05
N ALA A 379 3.73 -2.66 11.27
CA ALA A 379 3.22 -3.85 11.93
C ALA A 379 2.03 -4.49 11.19
N GLY A 380 1.14 -3.68 10.60
CA GLY A 380 0.01 -4.16 9.81
C GLY A 380 0.45 -4.92 8.55
N VAL A 381 1.35 -4.33 7.77
CA VAL A 381 1.92 -4.99 6.57
C VAL A 381 2.68 -6.26 6.94
N ARG A 382 3.54 -6.19 7.96
CA ARG A 382 4.29 -7.33 8.48
C ARG A 382 3.37 -8.49 8.86
N ASP A 383 2.40 -8.22 9.72
CA ASP A 383 1.56 -9.27 10.29
C ASP A 383 0.71 -9.96 9.22
N TYR A 384 0.21 -9.20 8.24
CA TYR A 384 -0.59 -9.78 7.16
C TYR A 384 0.28 -10.55 6.16
N GLY A 385 1.34 -9.92 5.62
CA GLY A 385 2.22 -10.54 4.62
C GLY A 385 2.94 -11.79 5.13
N ASN A 386 3.50 -11.73 6.35
CA ASN A 386 4.20 -12.86 6.94
C ASN A 386 3.26 -14.05 7.19
N ARG A 387 2.03 -13.81 7.68
CA ARG A 387 1.04 -14.88 7.92
C ARG A 387 0.49 -15.46 6.61
N MET A 388 0.39 -14.65 5.56
CA MET A 388 0.10 -15.13 4.20
C MET A 388 1.24 -15.95 3.60
N GLY A 389 2.47 -15.82 4.11
CA GLY A 389 3.65 -16.46 3.53
C GLY A 389 4.05 -15.84 2.18
N ILE A 390 3.93 -14.52 2.07
CA ILE A 390 4.32 -13.74 0.89
C ILE A 390 5.41 -12.76 1.32
N PRO A 391 6.60 -12.77 0.68
CA PRO A 391 7.69 -11.90 1.09
C PRO A 391 7.47 -10.46 0.61
N THR A 392 7.72 -9.46 1.46
CA THR A 392 7.70 -8.04 1.06
C THR A 392 9.12 -7.63 0.65
N VAL A 393 9.39 -7.63 -0.65
CA VAL A 393 10.77 -7.65 -1.19
C VAL A 393 11.29 -6.31 -1.68
N ASN A 394 10.44 -5.29 -1.78
CA ASN A 394 10.79 -3.99 -2.36
C ASN A 394 9.95 -2.87 -1.74
N GLY A 395 10.47 -1.64 -1.66
CA GLY A 395 9.70 -0.51 -1.16
C GLY A 395 10.48 0.79 -1.01
N ALA A 396 9.80 1.84 -0.56
CA ALA A 396 10.39 3.16 -0.29
C ALA A 396 9.62 3.90 0.81
N VAL A 397 10.27 4.84 1.50
CA VAL A 397 9.60 5.68 2.51
C VAL A 397 10.01 7.14 2.36
N TYR A 398 9.02 8.00 2.14
CA TYR A 398 9.20 9.44 1.94
C TYR A 398 8.67 10.22 3.15
N PHE A 399 9.39 11.28 3.53
CA PHE A 399 9.00 12.13 4.65
C PHE A 399 8.77 13.59 4.22
N ASP A 400 7.58 14.10 4.55
CA ASP A 400 7.20 15.51 4.40
C ASP A 400 6.14 15.86 5.47
N GLN A 401 6.29 17.00 6.13
CA GLN A 401 5.37 17.42 7.20
C GLN A 401 3.90 17.55 6.74
N ARG A 402 3.66 17.75 5.45
CA ARG A 402 2.31 17.83 4.88
C ARG A 402 1.53 16.51 4.93
N TYR A 403 2.18 15.37 5.15
CA TYR A 403 1.52 14.09 5.37
C TYR A 403 0.98 13.91 6.80
N ILE A 404 1.15 14.89 7.70
CA ILE A 404 0.85 14.74 9.14
C ILE A 404 -0.58 14.28 9.42
N GLY A 405 -1.58 14.87 8.74
CA GLY A 405 -2.99 14.52 8.93
C GLY A 405 -3.49 13.41 8.01
N ASN A 406 -2.70 13.00 7.02
CA ASN A 406 -3.08 11.99 6.06
C ASN A 406 -1.82 11.31 5.48
N PRO A 407 -1.31 10.24 6.13
CA PRO A 407 -0.21 9.45 5.60
C PRO A 407 -0.64 8.72 4.33
N LEU A 408 0.32 8.43 3.45
CA LEU A 408 0.07 7.60 2.27
C LEU A 408 0.61 6.19 2.51
N VAL A 409 -0.23 5.20 2.23
CA VAL A 409 0.07 3.78 2.41
C VAL A 409 -0.21 3.07 1.10
N PHE A 410 0.84 2.83 0.32
CA PHE A 410 0.79 2.06 -0.92
C PHE A 410 1.14 0.60 -0.61
N CYS A 411 0.29 -0.32 -1.05
CA CYS A 411 0.49 -1.76 -0.91
C CYS A 411 0.44 -2.42 -2.27
N GLY A 412 1.43 -3.25 -2.59
CA GLY A 412 1.56 -3.92 -3.87
C GLY A 412 1.74 -5.43 -3.74
N SER A 413 1.26 -6.15 -4.76
CA SER A 413 1.35 -7.60 -4.85
C SER A 413 1.67 -8.04 -6.28
N ILE A 414 2.47 -9.10 -6.39
CA ILE A 414 2.92 -9.69 -7.65
C ILE A 414 2.47 -11.15 -7.67
N GLY A 415 1.86 -11.57 -8.78
CA GLY A 415 1.35 -12.93 -8.98
C GLY A 415 1.98 -13.65 -10.16
N LEU A 416 2.05 -14.97 -10.07
CA LEU A 416 2.41 -15.89 -11.16
C LEU A 416 1.21 -16.75 -11.53
N MET A 417 0.97 -16.94 -12.83
CA MET A 417 -0.06 -17.84 -13.32
C MET A 417 0.35 -18.54 -14.62
N PRO A 418 -0.24 -19.71 -14.95
CA PRO A 418 -0.16 -20.26 -16.29
C PRO A 418 -0.74 -19.27 -17.31
N ARG A 419 -0.01 -19.03 -18.40
CA ARG A 419 -0.38 -18.04 -19.44
C ARG A 419 -1.77 -18.25 -20.03
N ARG A 420 -2.22 -19.51 -20.13
CA ARG A 420 -3.57 -19.86 -20.61
C ARG A 420 -4.72 -19.38 -19.72
N PHE A 421 -4.42 -18.99 -18.48
CA PHE A 421 -5.40 -18.50 -17.49
C PHE A 421 -5.30 -16.97 -17.27
N ALA A 422 -4.49 -16.28 -18.09
CA ALA A 422 -4.22 -14.86 -17.95
C ALA A 422 -5.30 -13.91 -18.51
N GLN A 423 -6.23 -14.43 -19.30
CA GLN A 423 -7.38 -13.65 -19.75
C GLN A 423 -8.45 -13.68 -18.67
N LYS A 424 -9.09 -12.52 -18.43
CA LYS A 424 -10.19 -12.41 -17.47
C LYS A 424 -11.32 -13.35 -17.90
N GLY A 425 -11.82 -14.11 -16.94
CA GLY A 425 -13.03 -14.90 -17.10
C GLY A 425 -14.28 -14.03 -17.30
N ALA A 426 -15.40 -14.65 -17.63
CA ALA A 426 -16.70 -13.96 -17.66
C ALA A 426 -17.78 -14.86 -17.07
N ALA A 427 -18.70 -14.27 -16.30
CA ALA A 427 -19.89 -14.96 -15.86
C ALA A 427 -20.77 -15.33 -17.06
N THR A 428 -21.31 -16.54 -17.04
CA THR A 428 -22.22 -17.05 -18.07
C THR A 428 -23.62 -17.22 -17.49
N PRO A 429 -24.70 -16.98 -18.25
CA PRO A 429 -26.06 -17.28 -17.78
C PRO A 429 -26.18 -18.72 -17.27
N GLY A 430 -26.67 -18.88 -16.05
CA GLY A 430 -26.77 -20.15 -15.32
C GLY A 430 -25.67 -20.37 -14.29
N ASP A 431 -24.53 -19.67 -14.36
CA ASP A 431 -23.47 -19.80 -13.37
C ASP A 431 -23.98 -19.43 -11.97
N ARG A 432 -23.60 -20.26 -10.99
CA ARG A 432 -23.84 -20.03 -9.56
C ARG A 432 -22.91 -18.95 -9.05
N ILE A 433 -23.44 -18.09 -8.17
CA ILE A 433 -22.68 -17.07 -7.47
C ILE A 433 -22.21 -17.67 -6.15
N LEU A 434 -20.93 -17.99 -6.05
CA LEU A 434 -20.32 -18.53 -4.83
C LEU A 434 -19.51 -17.43 -4.12
N VAL A 435 -19.74 -17.26 -2.83
CA VAL A 435 -18.90 -16.42 -1.95
C VAL A 435 -18.00 -17.34 -1.16
N MET A 436 -16.69 -17.15 -1.27
CA MET A 436 -15.67 -17.96 -0.61
C MET A 436 -14.85 -17.10 0.36
N GLY A 437 -14.54 -17.65 1.54
CA GLY A 437 -13.61 -17.06 2.50
C GLY A 437 -14.28 -16.49 3.75
N GLY A 438 -14.01 -15.22 4.05
CA GLY A 438 -14.44 -14.53 5.26
C GLY A 438 -15.95 -14.28 5.35
N ARG A 439 -16.42 -14.01 6.57
CA ARG A 439 -17.83 -13.73 6.85
C ARG A 439 -18.14 -12.24 6.81
N THR A 440 -19.41 -11.93 6.54
CA THR A 440 -19.91 -10.56 6.43
C THR A 440 -20.23 -9.96 7.81
N GLY A 441 -19.63 -8.82 8.14
CA GLY A 441 -19.94 -8.01 9.33
C GLY A 441 -20.15 -6.55 8.96
N ARG A 442 -20.38 -5.67 9.96
CA ARG A 442 -20.43 -4.20 9.75
C ARG A 442 -19.04 -3.60 9.59
N ASP A 443 -18.25 -4.21 8.72
CA ASP A 443 -16.88 -3.81 8.43
C ASP A 443 -16.90 -2.88 7.22
N GLY A 444 -16.39 -1.64 7.36
CA GLY A 444 -16.25 -0.71 6.24
C GLY A 444 -17.56 -0.35 5.54
N ILE A 445 -18.71 -0.39 6.24
CA ILE A 445 -19.96 0.11 5.67
C ILE A 445 -19.75 1.58 5.30
N HIS A 446 -20.08 1.93 4.06
CA HIS A 446 -19.81 3.23 3.45
C HIS A 446 -18.31 3.58 3.31
N GLY A 447 -17.41 2.60 3.32
CA GLY A 447 -15.96 2.80 3.16
C GLY A 447 -15.59 3.44 1.82
N ALA A 448 -16.11 2.92 0.71
CA ALA A 448 -15.86 3.47 -0.63
C ALA A 448 -16.35 4.92 -0.78
N THR A 449 -17.55 5.24 -0.25
CA THR A 449 -18.10 6.59 -0.32
C THR A 449 -17.40 7.54 0.68
N PHE A 450 -17.05 7.06 1.87
CA PHE A 450 -16.23 7.76 2.86
C PHE A 450 -14.86 8.14 2.31
N SER A 451 -14.25 7.29 1.48
CA SER A 451 -12.95 7.57 0.85
C SER A 451 -12.94 8.79 -0.09
N SER A 452 -14.09 9.43 -0.32
CA SER A 452 -14.25 10.58 -1.21
C SER A 452 -14.33 11.95 -0.51
N ASP A 453 -14.54 12.05 0.83
CA ASP A 453 -14.72 13.33 1.55
C ASP A 453 -13.42 13.91 2.20
N VAL A 454 -13.45 14.97 3.02
CA VAL A 454 -12.25 15.57 3.64
C VAL A 454 -12.08 15.13 5.10
N VAL A 455 -10.88 14.73 5.52
CA VAL A 455 -10.62 14.33 6.92
C VAL A 455 -10.62 15.54 7.85
N THR A 456 -11.36 15.47 8.96
CA THR A 456 -11.39 16.50 10.01
C THR A 456 -11.01 15.94 11.39
N ASN A 457 -10.87 16.83 12.37
CA ASN A 457 -10.52 16.51 13.76
C ASN A 457 -11.57 15.67 14.53
N THR A 458 -12.80 15.50 14.03
CA THR A 458 -13.86 14.69 14.67
C THR A 458 -14.07 13.32 14.01
N HIS A 459 -13.35 13.03 12.92
CA HIS A 459 -13.64 11.86 12.08
C HIS A 459 -13.45 10.50 12.78
N ALA A 460 -12.50 10.40 13.71
CA ALA A 460 -12.26 9.16 14.44
C ALA A 460 -13.48 8.73 15.27
N ASP A 461 -14.21 9.70 15.85
CA ASP A 461 -15.39 9.43 16.67
C ASP A 461 -16.61 9.07 15.80
N GLU A 462 -16.75 9.74 14.65
CA GLU A 462 -17.89 9.56 13.74
C GLU A 462 -17.82 8.23 12.97
N PHE A 463 -16.61 7.72 12.63
CA PHE A 463 -16.43 6.61 11.69
C PHE A 463 -15.61 5.42 12.22
N SER A 464 -15.55 5.23 13.54
CA SER A 464 -14.87 4.07 14.14
C SER A 464 -15.36 2.70 13.63
N HIS A 465 -16.57 2.63 13.07
CA HIS A 465 -17.15 1.43 12.44
C HIS A 465 -16.58 1.12 11.03
N ALA A 466 -15.87 2.06 10.40
CA ALA A 466 -15.21 1.86 9.12
C ALA A 466 -13.87 1.09 9.23
N VAL A 467 -13.36 0.90 10.45
CA VAL A 467 -12.07 0.23 10.69
C VAL A 467 -12.23 -1.29 10.52
N GLN A 468 -11.46 -1.86 9.61
CA GLN A 468 -11.44 -3.28 9.30
C GLN A 468 -10.22 -3.94 9.94
N ILE A 469 -10.41 -5.10 10.58
CA ILE A 469 -9.30 -5.97 11.01
C ILE A 469 -9.34 -7.20 10.10
N GLY A 470 -8.29 -7.38 9.32
CA GLY A 470 -8.17 -8.52 8.42
C GLY A 470 -7.68 -9.80 9.12
N ASN A 471 -7.97 -10.94 8.50
CA ASN A 471 -7.58 -12.29 8.91
C ASN A 471 -6.80 -13.03 7.82
N ALA A 472 -5.50 -12.76 7.74
CA ALA A 472 -4.58 -13.39 6.78
C ALA A 472 -4.64 -14.94 6.76
N ILE A 473 -4.96 -15.60 7.88
CA ILE A 473 -5.03 -17.08 7.91
C ILE A 473 -6.22 -17.57 7.06
N THR A 474 -7.37 -16.91 7.16
CA THR A 474 -8.54 -17.24 6.32
C THR A 474 -8.22 -17.00 4.84
N GLU A 475 -7.58 -15.89 4.51
CA GLU A 475 -7.20 -15.59 3.12
C GLU A 475 -6.19 -16.60 2.56
N LYS A 476 -5.24 -17.07 3.38
CA LYS A 476 -4.26 -18.09 2.97
C LYS A 476 -4.93 -19.41 2.63
N LYS A 477 -5.85 -19.88 3.47
CA LYS A 477 -6.59 -21.12 3.21
C LYS A 477 -7.45 -20.99 1.95
N MET A 478 -8.13 -19.84 1.80
CA MET A 478 -8.90 -19.52 0.61
C MET A 478 -8.03 -19.54 -0.66
N LEU A 479 -6.85 -18.93 -0.63
CA LEU A 479 -5.89 -18.96 -1.74
C LEU A 479 -5.58 -20.40 -2.18
N ASP A 480 -5.29 -21.29 -1.23
CA ASP A 480 -4.95 -22.68 -1.54
C ASP A 480 -6.11 -23.41 -2.22
N VAL A 481 -7.35 -23.24 -1.72
CA VAL A 481 -8.56 -23.78 -2.33
C VAL A 481 -8.76 -23.23 -3.75
N LEU A 482 -8.55 -21.94 -3.97
CA LEU A 482 -8.72 -21.30 -5.28
C LEU A 482 -7.73 -21.83 -6.30
N LEU A 483 -6.47 -22.02 -5.92
CA LEU A 483 -5.45 -22.61 -6.81
C LEU A 483 -5.79 -24.07 -7.14
N GLN A 484 -6.25 -24.85 -6.15
CA GLN A 484 -6.74 -26.21 -6.38
C GLN A 484 -7.95 -26.26 -7.32
N ALA A 485 -8.90 -25.31 -7.17
CA ALA A 485 -10.08 -25.21 -8.03
C ALA A 485 -9.74 -24.77 -9.47
N ARG A 486 -8.75 -23.89 -9.64
CA ARG A 486 -8.21 -23.49 -10.96
C ARG A 486 -7.52 -24.66 -11.65
N ASP A 487 -6.72 -25.42 -10.91
CA ASP A 487 -5.87 -26.50 -11.44
C ASP A 487 -6.54 -27.89 -11.44
N ALA A 488 -7.84 -27.95 -11.14
CA ALA A 488 -8.59 -29.20 -11.06
C ALA A 488 -8.48 -30.04 -12.35
N ALA A 489 -8.48 -31.37 -12.18
CA ALA A 489 -8.50 -32.30 -13.30
C ALA A 489 -9.76 -32.06 -14.17
N GLY A 490 -9.55 -31.84 -15.47
CA GLY A 490 -10.60 -31.44 -16.42
C GLY A 490 -10.70 -29.93 -16.66
N GLY A 491 -9.84 -29.13 -16.01
CA GLY A 491 -9.80 -27.68 -16.14
C GLY A 491 -10.45 -26.95 -14.97
N PRO A 492 -10.43 -25.59 -14.98
CA PRO A 492 -10.96 -24.77 -13.89
C PRO A 492 -12.41 -25.12 -13.50
N LEU A 493 -12.70 -25.04 -12.21
CA LEU A 493 -14.04 -25.29 -11.67
C LEU A 493 -14.98 -24.08 -11.75
N PHE A 494 -14.49 -22.92 -12.16
CA PHE A 494 -15.23 -21.67 -12.30
C PHE A 494 -14.89 -20.98 -13.62
N HIS A 495 -15.79 -20.13 -14.10
CA HIS A 495 -15.62 -19.35 -15.33
C HIS A 495 -15.03 -17.96 -15.08
N ALA A 496 -15.26 -17.39 -13.89
CA ALA A 496 -14.76 -16.08 -13.50
C ALA A 496 -14.62 -15.99 -11.98
N ILE A 497 -13.76 -15.07 -11.54
CA ILE A 497 -13.49 -14.76 -10.15
C ILE A 497 -13.22 -13.25 -10.02
N THR A 498 -13.57 -12.66 -8.88
CA THR A 498 -13.14 -11.31 -8.49
C THR A 498 -13.02 -11.20 -6.98
N ASP A 499 -12.23 -10.23 -6.51
CA ASP A 499 -12.18 -9.85 -5.10
C ASP A 499 -13.49 -9.16 -4.66
N CYS A 500 -13.77 -9.24 -3.36
CA CYS A 500 -14.89 -8.53 -2.74
C CYS A 500 -14.34 -7.44 -1.80
N GLY A 501 -13.87 -6.34 -2.40
CA GLY A 501 -13.34 -5.17 -1.71
C GLY A 501 -14.38 -4.06 -1.46
N ALA A 502 -14.09 -2.86 -1.99
CA ALA A 502 -14.90 -1.66 -1.81
C ALA A 502 -16.30 -1.82 -2.39
N GLY A 503 -17.33 -1.38 -1.65
CA GLY A 503 -18.73 -1.64 -1.99
C GLY A 503 -19.20 -3.10 -1.81
N GLY A 504 -18.32 -4.01 -1.39
CA GLY A 504 -18.69 -5.38 -1.02
C GLY A 504 -19.29 -6.20 -2.15
N LEU A 505 -20.33 -6.98 -1.84
CA LEU A 505 -21.02 -7.81 -2.81
C LEU A 505 -21.70 -6.98 -3.91
N SER A 506 -22.05 -5.71 -3.61
CA SER A 506 -22.66 -4.82 -4.58
C SER A 506 -21.77 -4.52 -5.78
N SER A 507 -20.47 -4.27 -5.55
CA SER A 507 -19.49 -4.11 -6.64
C SER A 507 -19.13 -5.47 -7.23
N ALA A 508 -18.73 -6.44 -6.42
CA ALA A 508 -18.23 -7.73 -6.93
C ALA A 508 -19.25 -8.47 -7.82
N VAL A 509 -20.50 -8.62 -7.35
CA VAL A 509 -21.56 -9.27 -8.14
C VAL A 509 -22.09 -8.32 -9.22
N GLY A 510 -22.17 -7.02 -8.95
CA GLY A 510 -22.63 -6.01 -9.90
C GLY A 510 -21.75 -5.92 -11.15
N GLU A 511 -20.43 -5.96 -10.98
CA GLU A 511 -19.44 -5.92 -12.06
C GLU A 511 -19.39 -7.25 -12.83
N MET A 512 -19.34 -8.39 -12.13
CA MET A 512 -19.39 -9.70 -12.79
C MET A 512 -20.70 -9.90 -13.58
N GLY A 513 -21.79 -9.32 -13.07
CA GLY A 513 -23.13 -9.40 -13.64
C GLY A 513 -23.48 -8.30 -14.62
N GLU A 514 -22.57 -7.37 -14.95
CA GLU A 514 -22.83 -6.18 -15.79
C GLU A 514 -23.64 -6.55 -17.05
N LYS A 515 -23.25 -7.62 -17.74
CA LYS A 515 -23.85 -8.05 -19.01
C LYS A 515 -24.91 -9.13 -18.88
N THR A 516 -24.93 -9.86 -17.76
CA THR A 516 -25.82 -11.02 -17.58
C THR A 516 -27.01 -10.71 -16.69
N GLY A 517 -26.92 -9.76 -15.77
CA GLY A 517 -27.80 -9.71 -14.59
C GLY A 517 -27.42 -10.74 -13.53
N ALA A 518 -28.00 -10.60 -12.35
CA ALA A 518 -27.74 -11.43 -11.19
C ALA A 518 -28.98 -11.51 -10.27
N SER A 519 -29.27 -12.71 -9.77
CA SER A 519 -30.29 -12.97 -8.75
C SER A 519 -29.61 -13.48 -7.47
N VAL A 520 -29.73 -12.74 -6.37
CA VAL A 520 -29.01 -12.99 -5.10
C VAL A 520 -29.98 -13.10 -3.92
N GLN A 521 -29.74 -14.08 -3.05
CA GLN A 521 -30.45 -14.34 -1.79
C GLN A 521 -29.55 -13.93 -0.62
N LEU A 522 -29.83 -12.76 -0.05
CA LEU A 522 -28.99 -12.14 0.97
C LEU A 522 -29.03 -12.88 2.32
N GLU A 523 -30.13 -13.58 2.61
CA GLU A 523 -30.27 -14.40 3.83
C GLU A 523 -29.30 -15.59 3.87
N LYS A 524 -28.71 -15.97 2.74
CA LYS A 524 -27.70 -17.04 2.66
C LYS A 524 -26.29 -16.55 2.98
N VAL A 525 -26.02 -15.26 2.90
CA VAL A 525 -24.67 -14.73 3.10
C VAL A 525 -24.23 -15.01 4.55
N PRO A 526 -23.06 -15.65 4.77
CA PRO A 526 -22.61 -15.98 6.12
C PRO A 526 -22.23 -14.72 6.89
N LEU A 527 -22.73 -14.58 8.12
CA LEU A 527 -22.56 -13.39 8.95
C LEU A 527 -21.59 -13.63 10.12
N LYS A 528 -20.78 -12.64 10.46
CA LYS A 528 -19.93 -12.65 11.67
C LYS A 528 -20.77 -12.62 12.95
N TYR A 529 -21.86 -11.85 12.93
CA TYR A 529 -22.80 -11.70 14.03
C TYR A 529 -24.19 -11.34 13.49
N GLN A 530 -25.21 -11.64 14.28
CA GLN A 530 -26.60 -11.35 13.95
C GLN A 530 -26.90 -9.84 14.00
N GLY A 531 -27.90 -9.43 13.23
CA GLY A 531 -28.49 -8.08 13.32
C GLY A 531 -28.09 -7.11 12.22
N LEU A 532 -27.36 -7.55 11.19
CA LEU A 532 -27.18 -6.77 9.95
C LEU A 532 -28.48 -6.73 9.15
N SER A 533 -28.85 -5.55 8.64
CA SER A 533 -29.92 -5.41 7.66
C SER A 533 -29.50 -5.96 6.28
N TYR A 534 -30.47 -6.22 5.41
CA TYR A 534 -30.19 -6.70 4.05
C TYR A 534 -29.28 -5.73 3.26
N ALA A 535 -29.44 -4.42 3.47
CA ALA A 535 -28.60 -3.42 2.83
C ALA A 535 -27.16 -3.47 3.36
N GLU A 536 -26.98 -3.59 4.68
CA GLU A 536 -25.65 -3.74 5.31
C GLU A 536 -24.94 -5.03 4.85
N ILE A 537 -25.67 -6.14 4.71
CA ILE A 537 -25.11 -7.40 4.17
C ILE A 537 -24.56 -7.19 2.75
N TRP A 538 -25.30 -6.46 1.93
CA TRP A 538 -24.99 -6.25 0.52
C TRP A 538 -23.77 -5.36 0.29
N ILE A 539 -23.63 -4.27 1.06
CA ILE A 539 -22.55 -3.28 0.89
C ILE A 539 -21.38 -3.44 1.85
N SER A 540 -21.46 -4.41 2.78
CA SER A 540 -20.37 -4.68 3.72
C SER A 540 -19.05 -4.92 2.98
N GLU A 541 -17.99 -4.26 3.44
CA GLU A 541 -16.62 -4.39 2.94
C GLU A 541 -15.81 -5.33 3.85
N ALA A 542 -16.46 -6.33 4.45
CA ALA A 542 -15.78 -7.38 5.20
C ALA A 542 -14.69 -8.05 4.36
N GLN A 543 -13.57 -8.34 5.00
CA GLN A 543 -12.33 -8.76 4.36
C GLN A 543 -12.30 -10.27 4.05
N GLU A 544 -11.27 -10.69 3.32
CA GLU A 544 -10.99 -12.09 2.95
C GLU A 544 -12.09 -12.78 2.13
N ARG A 545 -12.82 -12.06 1.29
CA ARG A 545 -13.90 -12.61 0.46
C ARG A 545 -13.56 -12.56 -1.03
N MET A 546 -13.87 -13.64 -1.74
CA MET A 546 -13.82 -13.73 -3.20
C MET A 546 -15.18 -14.19 -3.73
N VAL A 547 -15.58 -13.71 -4.90
CA VAL A 547 -16.80 -14.11 -5.60
C VAL A 547 -16.45 -14.91 -6.84
N LEU A 548 -17.07 -16.08 -7.01
CA LEU A 548 -16.87 -16.95 -8.16
C LEU A 548 -18.16 -17.11 -8.97
N ALA A 549 -18.02 -17.13 -10.30
CA ALA A 549 -19.05 -17.61 -11.23
C ALA A 549 -18.74 -19.07 -11.57
N ALA A 550 -19.50 -20.00 -11.00
CA ALA A 550 -19.25 -21.43 -11.14
C ALA A 550 -20.36 -22.14 -11.94
N PRO A 551 -20.04 -23.00 -12.91
CA PRO A 551 -21.04 -23.85 -13.54
C PRO A 551 -21.83 -24.65 -12.50
N PRO A 552 -23.17 -24.80 -12.64
CA PRO A 552 -24.01 -25.52 -11.68
C PRO A 552 -23.50 -26.93 -11.34
N GLU A 553 -23.01 -27.66 -12.33
CA GLU A 553 -22.50 -29.02 -12.16
C GLU A 553 -21.15 -29.09 -11.43
N LYS A 554 -20.44 -27.96 -11.30
CA LYS A 554 -19.14 -27.86 -10.61
C LYS A 554 -19.23 -27.23 -9.23
N ALA A 555 -20.30 -26.51 -8.91
CA ALA A 555 -20.46 -25.78 -7.65
C ALA A 555 -20.29 -26.69 -6.41
N ALA A 556 -20.93 -27.88 -6.41
CA ALA A 556 -20.80 -28.83 -5.31
C ALA A 556 -19.35 -29.32 -5.09
N LYS A 557 -18.56 -29.42 -6.17
CA LYS A 557 -17.16 -29.82 -6.09
C LYS A 557 -16.29 -28.72 -5.46
N ILE A 558 -16.57 -27.45 -5.75
CA ILE A 558 -15.89 -26.31 -5.10
C ILE A 558 -16.20 -26.30 -3.60
N ILE A 559 -17.47 -26.46 -3.22
CA ILE A 559 -17.89 -26.48 -1.81
C ILE A 559 -17.21 -27.63 -1.05
N ALA A 560 -17.17 -28.84 -1.63
CA ALA A 560 -16.51 -29.99 -1.01
C ALA A 560 -14.99 -29.80 -0.89
N LEU A 561 -14.35 -29.19 -1.89
CA LEU A 561 -12.93 -28.85 -1.86
C LEU A 561 -12.62 -27.84 -0.76
N ALA A 562 -13.44 -26.79 -0.64
CA ALA A 562 -13.27 -25.77 0.37
C ALA A 562 -13.47 -26.31 1.78
N ALA A 563 -14.47 -27.16 2.00
CA ALA A 563 -14.70 -27.84 3.27
C ALA A 563 -13.51 -28.71 3.71
N ALA A 564 -12.81 -29.37 2.78
CA ALA A 564 -11.64 -30.18 3.09
C ALA A 564 -10.42 -29.36 3.56
N GLU A 565 -10.41 -28.05 3.29
CA GLU A 565 -9.37 -27.10 3.68
C GLU A 565 -9.89 -26.11 4.74
N ASP A 566 -11.04 -26.41 5.37
CA ASP A 566 -11.70 -25.57 6.37
C ASP A 566 -11.96 -24.12 5.89
N VAL A 567 -12.36 -23.96 4.62
CA VAL A 567 -12.77 -22.69 4.00
C VAL A 567 -14.27 -22.70 3.77
N GLU A 568 -14.95 -21.64 4.23
CA GLU A 568 -16.39 -21.48 4.04
C GLU A 568 -16.69 -21.02 2.61
N VAL A 569 -17.66 -21.68 1.97
CA VAL A 569 -18.18 -21.31 0.64
C VAL A 569 -19.70 -21.39 0.67
N THR A 570 -20.36 -20.33 0.22
CA THR A 570 -21.82 -20.29 0.15
C THR A 570 -22.30 -19.94 -1.25
N ASP A 571 -23.25 -20.72 -1.74
CA ASP A 571 -24.01 -20.41 -2.95
C ASP A 571 -25.16 -19.44 -2.62
N ILE A 572 -25.02 -18.20 -3.07
CA ILE A 572 -25.97 -17.11 -2.77
C ILE A 572 -26.93 -16.81 -3.92
N GLY A 573 -26.80 -17.45 -5.08
CA GLY A 573 -27.55 -17.00 -6.25
C GLY A 573 -27.03 -17.51 -7.60
N CYS A 574 -27.46 -16.84 -8.66
CA CYS A 574 -26.96 -17.11 -10.01
C CYS A 574 -26.95 -15.88 -10.91
N PHE A 575 -26.05 -15.87 -11.89
CA PHE A 575 -26.11 -14.98 -13.04
C PHE A 575 -27.18 -15.50 -14.00
N ASP A 576 -28.27 -14.77 -14.18
CA ASP A 576 -29.53 -15.32 -14.70
C ASP A 576 -29.87 -14.94 -16.15
N GLY A 577 -29.08 -14.08 -16.78
CA GLY A 577 -29.33 -13.61 -18.16
C GLY A 577 -30.43 -12.55 -18.27
N SER A 578 -30.95 -12.03 -17.16
CA SER A 578 -32.04 -11.05 -17.14
C SER A 578 -31.61 -9.62 -17.49
N GLY A 579 -30.31 -9.30 -17.35
CA GLY A 579 -29.82 -7.92 -17.39
C GLY A 579 -30.24 -7.07 -16.18
N MET A 580 -30.82 -7.69 -15.15
CA MET A 580 -31.28 -7.04 -13.92
C MET A 580 -30.46 -7.51 -12.72
N LEU A 581 -30.26 -6.62 -11.75
CA LEU A 581 -29.85 -6.98 -10.40
C LEU A 581 -31.10 -7.19 -9.54
N SER A 582 -31.32 -8.43 -9.11
CA SER A 582 -32.43 -8.83 -8.25
C SER A 582 -31.91 -9.31 -6.90
N LEU A 583 -32.26 -8.61 -5.82
CA LEU A 583 -31.91 -9.01 -4.46
C LEU A 583 -33.16 -9.45 -3.69
N THR A 584 -33.08 -10.58 -3.00
CA THR A 584 -34.10 -11.05 -2.07
C THR A 584 -33.55 -11.21 -0.65
N TYR A 585 -34.41 -10.99 0.34
CA TYR A 585 -34.15 -11.31 1.74
C TYR A 585 -35.42 -11.91 2.35
N GLU A 586 -35.33 -13.11 2.93
CA GLU A 586 -36.46 -13.85 3.51
C GLU A 586 -37.67 -13.93 2.55
N GLY A 587 -37.39 -14.19 1.26
CA GLY A 587 -38.40 -14.28 0.20
C GLY A 587 -38.98 -12.94 -0.29
N HIS A 588 -38.59 -11.80 0.28
CA HIS A 588 -39.02 -10.48 -0.16
C HIS A 588 -38.02 -9.86 -1.13
N ASN A 589 -38.49 -9.24 -2.21
CA ASN A 589 -37.61 -8.47 -3.09
C ASN A 589 -37.20 -7.15 -2.40
N VAL A 590 -35.90 -6.97 -2.22
CA VAL A 590 -35.31 -5.79 -1.57
C VAL A 590 -34.56 -4.89 -2.55
N ALA A 591 -34.26 -5.36 -3.76
CA ALA A 591 -33.80 -4.51 -4.87
C ALA A 591 -34.13 -5.16 -6.23
N MET A 592 -34.42 -4.32 -7.23
CA MET A 592 -34.69 -4.72 -8.62
C MET A 592 -34.31 -3.59 -9.58
N ILE A 593 -33.07 -3.55 -10.03
CA ILE A 593 -32.52 -2.44 -10.82
C ILE A 593 -31.81 -2.93 -12.08
N ALA A 594 -31.91 -2.20 -13.19
CA ALA A 594 -31.27 -2.57 -14.45
C ALA A 594 -29.75 -2.39 -14.35
N MET A 595 -28.99 -3.40 -14.78
CA MET A 595 -27.52 -3.33 -14.79
C MET A 595 -27.02 -2.21 -15.71
N GLU A 596 -27.69 -2.01 -16.86
CA GLU A 596 -27.40 -0.91 -17.78
C GLU A 596 -27.45 0.46 -17.07
N PHE A 597 -28.45 0.69 -16.21
CA PHE A 597 -28.52 1.96 -15.48
C PHE A 597 -27.43 2.09 -14.41
N ILE A 598 -27.08 1.00 -13.72
CA ILE A 598 -25.98 1.00 -12.74
C ILE A 598 -24.66 1.37 -13.41
N HIS A 599 -24.35 0.80 -14.58
CA HIS A 599 -23.03 0.95 -15.20
C HIS A 599 -22.93 2.11 -16.19
N ASP A 600 -24.00 2.42 -16.95
CA ASP A 600 -24.01 3.45 -17.99
C ASP A 600 -24.83 4.71 -17.62
N GLY A 601 -25.49 4.71 -16.47
CA GLY A 601 -26.35 5.82 -16.03
C GLY A 601 -25.63 7.03 -15.43
N LEU A 602 -24.33 6.92 -15.12
CA LEU A 602 -23.58 7.99 -14.45
C LEU A 602 -23.41 9.22 -15.37
N PRO A 603 -23.79 10.44 -14.93
CA PRO A 603 -23.54 11.66 -15.69
C PRO A 603 -22.04 12.00 -15.80
N ARG A 604 -21.62 12.55 -16.96
CA ARG A 604 -20.24 13.00 -17.21
C ARG A 604 -20.15 14.53 -17.30
N PRO A 605 -20.07 15.27 -16.18
CA PRO A 605 -19.94 16.72 -16.21
C PRO A 605 -18.56 17.17 -16.75
N VAL A 606 -18.51 18.40 -17.29
CA VAL A 606 -17.25 19.04 -17.70
C VAL A 606 -16.59 19.70 -16.50
N ARG A 607 -15.32 19.37 -16.25
CA ARG A 607 -14.50 19.95 -15.18
C ARG A 607 -13.50 20.95 -15.74
N LYS A 608 -13.20 21.99 -14.96
CA LYS A 608 -12.19 23.01 -15.31
C LYS A 608 -10.90 22.71 -14.59
N ALA A 609 -9.80 22.69 -15.33
CA ALA A 609 -8.46 22.51 -14.82
C ALA A 609 -7.60 23.73 -15.18
N LEU A 610 -6.75 24.16 -14.27
CA LEU A 610 -5.86 25.30 -14.42
C LEU A 610 -4.46 24.89 -13.99
N TRP A 611 -3.43 25.27 -14.74
CA TRP A 611 -2.06 25.22 -14.23
C TRP A 611 -1.36 26.56 -14.42
N GLN A 612 -0.73 27.02 -13.36
CA GLN A 612 0.17 28.16 -13.35
C GLN A 612 1.46 27.73 -12.65
N GLN A 613 2.59 27.92 -13.35
CA GLN A 613 3.91 27.65 -12.80
C GLN A 613 4.14 28.51 -11.54
N PRO A 614 4.62 27.93 -10.43
CA PRO A 614 4.91 28.70 -9.22
C PRO A 614 6.07 29.67 -9.45
N HIS A 615 5.97 30.87 -8.87
CA HIS A 615 7.04 31.87 -8.90
C HIS A 615 8.09 31.54 -7.84
N LEU A 616 9.14 30.83 -8.25
CA LEU A 616 10.23 30.37 -7.39
C LEU A 616 11.57 30.99 -7.82
N HIS A 617 12.51 31.08 -6.89
CA HIS A 617 13.87 31.55 -7.16
C HIS A 617 14.89 30.57 -6.58
N ASP A 618 16.00 30.38 -7.29
CA ASP A 618 17.12 29.61 -6.76
C ASP A 618 17.88 30.44 -5.72
N PRO A 619 18.30 29.85 -4.59
CA PRO A 619 19.11 30.55 -3.61
C PRO A 619 20.48 30.92 -4.19
N SER A 620 21.02 32.07 -3.77
CA SER A 620 22.37 32.51 -4.13
C SER A 620 23.35 32.25 -2.97
N GLY A 621 24.56 31.78 -3.28
CA GLY A 621 25.65 31.65 -2.30
C GLY A 621 25.45 30.59 -1.20
N HIS A 622 24.81 29.47 -1.53
CA HIS A 622 24.46 28.41 -0.56
C HIS A 622 25.55 27.33 -0.37
N GLU A 623 26.79 27.57 -0.78
CA GLU A 623 27.85 26.57 -0.65
C GLU A 623 28.14 26.25 0.83
N PRO A 624 28.24 24.96 1.24
CA PRO A 624 28.44 24.62 2.62
C PRO A 624 29.88 24.93 3.05
N ARG A 625 30.04 25.40 4.28
CA ARG A 625 31.38 25.61 4.87
C ARG A 625 32.09 24.29 5.19
N ASP A 626 31.31 23.26 5.46
CA ASP A 626 31.76 21.92 5.82
C ASP A 626 30.92 20.89 5.03
N TYR A 627 31.56 20.28 4.03
CA TYR A 627 30.93 19.30 3.15
C TYR A 627 30.64 17.96 3.84
N ALA A 628 31.48 17.56 4.80
CA ALA A 628 31.26 16.35 5.58
C ALA A 628 30.03 16.51 6.49
N HIS A 629 29.87 17.68 7.10
CA HIS A 629 28.67 17.99 7.88
C HIS A 629 27.42 18.02 7.00
N ALA A 630 27.47 18.72 5.85
CA ALA A 630 26.35 18.79 4.92
C ALA A 630 25.90 17.41 4.40
N LEU A 631 26.84 16.55 4.00
CA LEU A 631 26.53 15.17 3.64
C LEU A 631 25.94 14.40 4.82
N GLY A 632 26.49 14.58 6.03
CA GLY A 632 25.97 13.98 7.25
C GLY A 632 24.51 14.36 7.55
N ASP A 633 24.11 15.61 7.28
CA ASP A 633 22.73 16.07 7.47
C ASP A 633 21.79 15.54 6.39
N VAL A 634 22.26 15.48 5.14
CA VAL A 634 21.52 14.86 4.02
C VAL A 634 21.28 13.37 4.29
N LEU A 635 22.32 12.63 4.72
CA LEU A 635 22.21 11.22 5.11
C LEU A 635 21.28 11.01 6.31
N ALA A 636 21.20 11.98 7.22
CA ALA A 636 20.33 11.93 8.38
C ALA A 636 18.87 12.33 8.07
N HIS A 637 18.58 12.84 6.86
CA HIS A 637 17.21 13.13 6.47
C HIS A 637 16.41 11.81 6.37
N PRO A 638 15.24 11.67 7.03
CA PRO A 638 14.52 10.38 7.11
C PRO A 638 14.19 9.71 5.76
N THR A 639 13.99 10.49 4.69
CA THR A 639 13.82 9.96 3.32
C THR A 639 15.06 9.22 2.80
N ILE A 640 16.27 9.68 3.15
CA ILE A 640 17.55 9.05 2.73
C ILE A 640 18.03 8.03 3.75
N ALA A 641 17.86 8.32 5.05
CA ALA A 641 18.28 7.48 6.15
C ALA A 641 17.89 6.00 5.99
N SER A 642 18.64 5.10 6.61
CA SER A 642 18.42 3.67 6.49
C SER A 642 17.01 3.25 6.89
N LYS A 643 16.36 2.44 6.04
CA LYS A 643 15.04 1.86 6.32
C LYS A 643 15.12 0.50 7.01
N HIS A 644 16.29 0.12 7.54
CA HIS A 644 16.55 -1.23 8.06
C HIS A 644 15.56 -1.68 9.14
N TRP A 645 15.11 -0.78 10.02
CA TRP A 645 14.15 -1.10 11.07
C TRP A 645 12.81 -1.59 10.50
N ILE A 646 12.36 -0.99 9.40
CA ILE A 646 11.13 -1.41 8.69
C ILE A 646 11.40 -2.75 7.99
N ILE A 647 12.44 -2.79 7.15
CA ILE A 647 12.73 -3.94 6.28
C ILE A 647 12.92 -5.22 7.09
N ARG A 648 13.66 -5.19 8.21
CA ARG A 648 13.99 -6.38 9.00
C ARG A 648 12.81 -7.02 9.72
N GLN A 649 11.66 -6.37 9.72
CA GLN A 649 10.45 -6.93 10.29
C GLN A 649 9.70 -7.84 9.31
N TYR A 650 9.90 -7.65 8.01
CA TYR A 650 9.24 -8.44 6.98
C TYR A 650 10.00 -9.74 6.69
N ASP A 651 9.25 -10.76 6.27
CA ASP A 651 9.84 -11.94 5.64
C ASP A 651 10.32 -11.59 4.22
N HIS A 652 11.52 -12.06 3.86
CA HIS A 652 12.14 -11.90 2.54
C HIS A 652 12.49 -13.23 1.87
N GLU A 653 12.22 -14.36 2.52
CA GLU A 653 12.80 -15.68 2.24
C GLU A 653 11.74 -16.75 1.96
N VAL A 654 10.52 -16.56 2.46
CA VAL A 654 9.42 -17.50 2.28
C VAL A 654 9.21 -17.77 0.79
N GLN A 655 8.90 -19.04 0.48
CA GLN A 655 8.90 -19.62 -0.88
C GLN A 655 10.29 -19.82 -1.53
N GLY A 656 11.37 -19.25 -0.98
CA GLY A 656 12.75 -19.48 -1.46
C GLY A 656 13.07 -18.86 -2.81
N ASN A 657 12.34 -17.79 -3.19
CA ASN A 657 12.37 -17.23 -4.54
C ASN A 657 13.12 -15.89 -4.66
N THR A 658 13.42 -15.20 -3.56
CA THR A 658 14.07 -13.89 -3.58
C THR A 658 15.58 -14.02 -3.81
N ILE A 659 16.09 -13.44 -4.89
CA ILE A 659 17.50 -13.46 -5.29
C ILE A 659 18.22 -12.20 -4.77
N ILE A 660 17.68 -11.03 -5.07
CA ILE A 660 18.16 -9.74 -4.53
C ILE A 660 17.09 -9.23 -3.57
N LYS A 661 17.53 -8.95 -2.34
CA LYS A 661 16.72 -8.50 -1.21
C LYS A 661 16.85 -6.99 -1.03
N PRO A 662 15.96 -6.33 -0.26
CA PRO A 662 16.03 -4.88 -0.06
C PRO A 662 17.33 -4.40 0.61
N LEU A 663 17.98 -5.25 1.42
CA LEU A 663 19.29 -4.96 2.00
C LEU A 663 20.36 -5.85 1.37
N VAL A 664 21.42 -5.23 0.85
CA VAL A 664 22.49 -5.91 0.10
C VAL A 664 23.87 -5.70 0.75
N GLY A 665 24.88 -6.38 0.18
CA GLY A 665 26.24 -6.44 0.69
C GLY A 665 26.45 -7.50 1.78
N PRO A 666 27.72 -7.81 2.14
CA PRO A 666 28.06 -8.89 3.07
C PRO A 666 27.40 -8.78 4.45
N GLY A 667 27.22 -7.56 4.96
CA GLY A 667 26.54 -7.30 6.23
C GLY A 667 25.03 -7.03 6.11
N GLY A 668 24.47 -6.97 4.89
CA GLY A 668 23.09 -6.53 4.66
C GLY A 668 22.85 -5.13 5.22
N HIS A 669 23.76 -4.21 4.92
CA HIS A 669 23.79 -2.85 5.47
C HIS A 669 23.47 -1.76 4.45
N GLY A 670 23.50 -2.06 3.15
CA GLY A 670 23.14 -1.10 2.10
C GLY A 670 21.74 -1.31 1.56
N PRO A 671 21.11 -0.25 1.03
CA PRO A 671 19.90 -0.41 0.24
C PRO A 671 20.21 -1.14 -1.08
N GLY A 672 19.27 -1.93 -1.57
CA GLY A 672 19.26 -2.38 -2.96
C GLY A 672 18.36 -1.48 -3.80
N ASP A 673 18.75 -1.16 -5.04
CA ASP A 673 17.94 -0.34 -5.96
C ASP A 673 16.62 -1.03 -6.34
N ALA A 674 16.62 -2.36 -6.43
CA ALA A 674 15.48 -3.16 -6.86
C ALA A 674 15.56 -4.59 -6.32
N ALA A 675 14.42 -5.26 -6.25
CA ALA A 675 14.32 -6.67 -5.87
C ALA A 675 14.32 -7.58 -7.10
N VAL A 676 14.87 -8.79 -6.96
CA VAL A 676 14.83 -9.81 -8.01
C VAL A 676 14.22 -11.09 -7.44
N VAL A 677 13.13 -11.55 -8.06
CA VAL A 677 12.39 -12.75 -7.65
C VAL A 677 12.42 -13.77 -8.77
N ARG A 678 12.86 -14.99 -8.48
CA ARG A 678 12.81 -16.13 -9.40
C ARG A 678 11.59 -16.98 -9.06
N PRO A 679 10.46 -16.84 -9.78
CA PRO A 679 9.18 -17.40 -9.33
C PRO A 679 9.01 -18.89 -9.66
N LEU A 680 9.82 -19.43 -10.57
CA LEU A 680 9.79 -20.84 -10.96
C LEU A 680 10.97 -21.60 -10.33
N ALA A 681 10.69 -22.81 -9.84
CA ALA A 681 11.70 -23.70 -9.26
C ALA A 681 12.74 -24.19 -10.29
N THR A 682 12.39 -24.16 -11.58
CA THR A 682 13.27 -24.55 -12.68
C THR A 682 13.42 -23.40 -13.67
N GLY A 683 14.57 -23.34 -14.35
CA GLY A 683 14.93 -22.22 -15.23
C GLY A 683 15.70 -21.11 -14.54
N SER A 684 16.13 -20.13 -15.33
CA SER A 684 16.92 -18.97 -14.87
C SER A 684 16.16 -17.65 -14.92
N GLY A 685 14.96 -17.63 -15.51
CA GLY A 685 14.16 -16.40 -15.65
C GLY A 685 13.72 -15.83 -14.30
N ALA A 686 13.62 -14.52 -14.23
CA ALA A 686 13.22 -13.81 -13.01
C ALA A 686 12.44 -12.53 -13.32
N VAL A 687 11.82 -12.00 -12.28
CA VAL A 687 11.11 -10.73 -12.27
C VAL A 687 11.92 -9.74 -11.44
N VAL A 688 12.11 -8.53 -11.96
CA VAL A 688 12.75 -7.41 -11.27
C VAL A 688 11.66 -6.41 -10.89
N LEU A 689 11.70 -5.92 -9.65
CA LEU A 689 10.71 -5.00 -9.08
C LEU A 689 11.41 -3.76 -8.55
N ALA A 690 10.95 -2.59 -8.98
CA ALA A 690 11.47 -1.31 -8.54
C ALA A 690 10.34 -0.29 -8.36
N VAL A 691 10.66 0.82 -7.69
CA VAL A 691 9.77 1.98 -7.54
C VAL A 691 10.53 3.27 -7.82
N GLY A 692 9.80 4.33 -8.13
CA GLY A 692 10.31 5.71 -8.20
C GLY A 692 9.20 6.70 -7.86
N CYS A 693 9.54 7.76 -7.12
CA CYS A 693 8.58 8.74 -6.61
C CYS A 693 9.29 10.01 -6.15
N GLN A 694 8.84 11.19 -6.63
CA GLN A 694 9.55 12.46 -6.41
C GLN A 694 8.63 13.58 -5.87
N PRO A 695 7.97 13.43 -4.70
CA PRO A 695 6.87 14.30 -4.30
C PRO A 695 7.25 15.80 -4.18
N ARG A 696 8.49 16.10 -3.79
CA ARG A 696 9.00 17.49 -3.70
C ARG A 696 9.14 18.17 -5.05
N PHE A 697 9.32 17.40 -6.13
CA PHE A 697 9.39 17.96 -7.48
C PHE A 697 8.02 18.48 -7.93
N GLY A 698 6.93 17.96 -7.35
CA GLY A 698 5.58 18.44 -7.58
C GLY A 698 5.35 19.89 -7.14
N ASP A 699 6.14 20.39 -6.18
CA ASP A 699 6.11 21.79 -5.73
C ASP A 699 6.69 22.75 -6.78
N VAL A 700 7.46 22.23 -7.74
CA VAL A 700 8.03 23.00 -8.85
C VAL A 700 7.25 22.73 -10.13
N CYS A 701 7.15 21.47 -10.56
CA CYS A 701 6.44 21.08 -11.77
C CYS A 701 5.95 19.62 -11.72
N PRO A 702 4.63 19.35 -11.68
CA PRO A 702 4.06 18.00 -11.69
C PRO A 702 4.40 17.17 -12.93
N TYR A 703 4.64 17.82 -14.08
CA TYR A 703 5.06 17.14 -15.30
C TYR A 703 6.46 16.52 -15.11
N HIS A 704 7.43 17.31 -14.63
CA HIS A 704 8.78 16.80 -14.38
C HIS A 704 8.84 15.88 -13.17
N MET A 705 8.01 16.08 -12.14
CA MET A 705 7.84 15.13 -11.04
C MET A 705 7.52 13.72 -11.57
N ALA A 706 6.50 13.61 -12.44
CA ALA A 706 6.10 12.34 -13.01
C ALA A 706 7.20 11.70 -13.86
N LEU A 707 7.86 12.48 -14.73
CA LEU A 707 8.95 11.96 -15.56
C LEU A 707 10.15 11.47 -14.73
N ASN A 708 10.53 12.19 -13.66
CA ASN A 708 11.64 11.76 -12.80
C ASN A 708 11.28 10.49 -12.01
N GLY A 709 10.04 10.35 -11.53
CA GLY A 709 9.59 9.09 -10.91
C GLY A 709 9.64 7.89 -11.89
N MET A 710 9.33 8.12 -13.17
CA MET A 710 9.48 7.09 -14.21
C MET A 710 10.95 6.77 -14.51
N ASP A 711 11.80 7.81 -14.64
CA ASP A 711 13.24 7.65 -14.86
C ASP A 711 13.86 6.84 -13.73
N GLU A 712 13.63 7.23 -12.47
CA GLU A 712 14.13 6.55 -11.27
C GLU A 712 13.70 5.07 -11.21
N ALA A 713 12.41 4.78 -11.41
CA ALA A 713 11.92 3.40 -11.41
C ALA A 713 12.62 2.53 -12.48
N ILE A 714 12.87 3.09 -13.67
CA ILE A 714 13.59 2.39 -14.76
C ILE A 714 15.08 2.25 -14.44
N ARG A 715 15.72 3.29 -13.87
CA ARG A 715 17.13 3.23 -13.46
C ARG A 715 17.36 2.12 -12.45
N ASN A 716 16.48 2.02 -11.45
CA ASN A 716 16.53 1.00 -10.41
C ASN A 716 16.41 -0.43 -10.98
N ILE A 717 15.53 -0.65 -11.95
CA ILE A 717 15.46 -1.92 -12.71
C ILE A 717 16.82 -2.20 -13.38
N VAL A 718 17.41 -1.21 -14.04
CA VAL A 718 18.67 -1.35 -14.79
C VAL A 718 19.87 -1.62 -13.86
N CYS A 719 19.94 -0.97 -12.70
CA CYS A 719 21.03 -1.12 -11.72
C CYS A 719 21.25 -2.57 -11.29
N VAL A 720 20.18 -3.36 -11.21
CA VAL A 720 20.26 -4.79 -10.84
C VAL A 720 20.33 -5.73 -12.04
N GLY A 721 20.53 -5.20 -13.25
CA GLY A 721 20.64 -5.98 -14.48
C GLY A 721 19.30 -6.32 -15.16
N GLY A 722 18.24 -5.57 -14.84
CA GLY A 722 16.95 -5.63 -15.52
C GLY A 722 17.02 -5.13 -16.97
N ASP A 723 16.08 -5.58 -17.81
CA ASP A 723 15.96 -5.15 -19.20
C ASP A 723 14.88 -4.07 -19.32
N PRO A 724 15.23 -2.79 -19.61
CA PRO A 724 14.26 -1.72 -19.74
C PRO A 724 13.28 -1.94 -20.90
N ALA A 725 13.65 -2.70 -21.94
CA ALA A 725 12.76 -3.04 -23.05
C ALA A 725 11.70 -4.11 -22.69
N ARG A 726 11.85 -4.77 -21.54
CA ARG A 726 10.92 -5.76 -20.98
C ARG A 726 10.28 -5.28 -19.68
N THR A 727 10.29 -3.97 -19.44
CA THR A 727 9.68 -3.32 -18.29
C THR A 727 8.27 -2.84 -18.60
N ALA A 728 7.36 -2.96 -17.63
CA ALA A 728 6.05 -2.32 -17.58
C ALA A 728 5.92 -1.50 -16.31
N LEU A 729 5.04 -0.50 -16.33
CA LEU A 729 4.82 0.44 -15.23
C LEU A 729 3.42 0.36 -14.65
N LEU A 730 3.29 0.84 -13.41
CA LEU A 730 2.03 1.15 -12.76
C LEU A 730 2.04 2.61 -12.28
N ASP A 731 0.88 3.27 -12.40
CA ASP A 731 0.66 4.66 -12.00
C ASP A 731 -0.26 4.74 -10.77
N ASN A 732 0.24 5.21 -9.63
CA ASN A 732 -0.57 5.39 -8.42
C ASN A 732 -0.59 6.85 -7.98
N PHE A 733 -1.70 7.54 -8.26
CA PHE A 733 -1.89 8.97 -7.99
C PHE A 733 -2.45 9.21 -6.58
N CYS A 734 -1.74 9.97 -5.74
CA CYS A 734 -2.25 10.51 -4.48
C CYS A 734 -2.25 12.05 -4.54
N TRP A 735 -3.45 12.63 -4.65
CA TRP A 735 -3.67 14.06 -4.88
C TRP A 735 -4.56 14.69 -3.79
N PRO A 736 -4.38 15.99 -3.50
CA PRO A 736 -5.39 16.79 -2.83
C PRO A 736 -6.69 16.88 -3.65
N LYS A 737 -7.76 17.42 -3.06
CA LYS A 737 -9.09 17.43 -3.69
C LYS A 737 -9.11 18.08 -5.08
N CYS A 738 -9.40 17.29 -6.12
CA CYS A 738 -9.41 17.73 -7.52
C CYS A 738 -10.67 18.50 -7.95
N THR A 739 -11.51 18.94 -7.00
CA THR A 739 -12.52 19.98 -7.27
C THR A 739 -11.87 21.37 -7.41
N ASP A 740 -10.67 21.54 -6.86
CA ASP A 740 -9.84 22.72 -7.12
C ASP A 740 -9.24 22.62 -8.54
N PRO A 741 -9.45 23.61 -9.42
CA PRO A 741 -8.89 23.62 -10.77
C PRO A 741 -7.36 23.50 -10.81
N MET A 742 -6.63 24.05 -9.82
CA MET A 742 -5.16 23.97 -9.76
C MET A 742 -4.68 22.55 -9.47
N HIS A 743 -5.32 21.86 -8.51
CA HIS A 743 -5.00 20.45 -8.22
C HIS A 743 -5.33 19.55 -9.41
N LEU A 744 -6.46 19.79 -10.08
CA LEU A 744 -6.83 19.05 -11.30
C LEU A 744 -5.85 19.35 -12.46
N GLY A 745 -5.38 20.59 -12.60
CA GLY A 745 -4.36 20.93 -13.60
C GLY A 745 -3.03 20.22 -13.35
N ALA A 746 -2.59 20.12 -12.09
CA ALA A 746 -1.42 19.34 -11.72
C ALA A 746 -1.58 17.85 -12.09
N LEU A 747 -2.77 17.27 -11.86
CA LEU A 747 -3.08 15.89 -12.23
C LEU A 747 -3.03 15.69 -13.75
N VAL A 748 -3.58 16.65 -14.52
CA VAL A 748 -3.52 16.63 -15.99
C VAL A 748 -2.07 16.61 -16.47
N LEU A 749 -1.20 17.46 -15.91
CA LEU A 749 0.21 17.49 -16.27
C LEU A 749 0.94 16.18 -15.96
N ALA A 750 0.68 15.58 -14.79
CA ALA A 750 1.26 14.29 -14.43
C ALA A 750 0.81 13.18 -15.40
N CYS A 751 -0.48 13.15 -15.78
CA CYS A 751 -0.99 12.21 -16.78
C CYS A 751 -0.34 12.40 -18.16
N GLN A 752 -0.14 13.65 -18.59
CA GLN A 752 0.56 13.94 -19.85
C GLN A 752 2.02 13.49 -19.83
N ALA A 753 2.72 13.72 -18.72
CA ALA A 753 4.07 13.22 -18.50
C ALA A 753 4.13 11.68 -18.55
N CYS A 754 3.17 10.98 -17.94
CA CYS A 754 3.07 9.52 -18.04
C CYS A 754 2.97 9.06 -19.50
N TYR A 755 2.16 9.73 -20.33
CA TYR A 755 2.08 9.42 -21.76
C TYR A 755 3.42 9.65 -22.47
N ASP A 756 4.01 10.84 -22.31
CA ASP A 756 5.26 11.19 -23.00
C ASP A 756 6.43 10.28 -22.58
N GLY A 757 6.55 10.00 -21.28
CA GLY A 757 7.53 9.08 -20.72
C GLY A 757 7.33 7.64 -21.21
N ALA A 758 6.10 7.13 -21.21
CA ALA A 758 5.80 5.77 -21.67
C ALA A 758 6.16 5.60 -23.16
N MET A 759 5.85 6.60 -23.99
CA MET A 759 6.19 6.59 -25.40
C MET A 759 7.70 6.68 -25.63
N ALA A 760 8.42 7.51 -24.87
CA ALA A 760 9.86 7.67 -24.98
C ALA A 760 10.61 6.40 -24.55
N TYR A 761 10.29 5.84 -23.39
CA TYR A 761 10.89 4.61 -22.87
C TYR A 761 10.33 3.34 -23.52
N ARG A 762 9.33 3.46 -24.40
CA ARG A 762 8.58 2.32 -24.97
C ARG A 762 8.07 1.34 -23.90
N THR A 763 7.59 1.89 -22.80
CA THR A 763 7.26 1.15 -21.58
C THR A 763 5.78 1.36 -21.26
N PRO A 764 4.92 0.32 -21.35
CA PRO A 764 3.48 0.45 -21.16
C PRO A 764 3.11 0.53 -19.67
N PHE A 765 2.04 1.25 -19.38
CA PHE A 765 1.33 1.11 -18.10
C PHE A 765 0.37 -0.07 -18.16
N ILE A 766 0.41 -0.95 -17.16
CA ILE A 766 -0.40 -2.19 -17.15
C ILE A 766 -1.52 -2.18 -16.10
N SER A 767 -1.38 -1.36 -15.07
CA SER A 767 -2.32 -1.19 -13.96
C SER A 767 -2.05 0.14 -13.25
N GLY A 768 -2.99 0.63 -12.46
CA GLY A 768 -2.81 1.84 -11.67
C GLY A 768 -3.90 2.01 -10.61
N LYS A 769 -3.84 3.12 -9.88
CA LYS A 769 -4.85 3.55 -8.91
C LYS A 769 -4.81 5.07 -8.72
N ASP A 770 -5.90 5.64 -8.22
CA ASP A 770 -5.93 7.02 -7.77
C ASP A 770 -6.66 7.21 -6.43
N SER A 771 -6.20 8.21 -5.70
CA SER A 771 -6.74 8.71 -4.44
C SER A 771 -6.71 10.24 -4.52
N LEU A 772 -7.86 10.88 -4.75
CA LEU A 772 -7.92 12.27 -5.23
C LEU A 772 -8.54 13.26 -4.22
N SER A 773 -8.52 12.91 -2.93
CA SER A 773 -9.08 13.72 -1.85
C SER A 773 -8.18 13.66 -0.59
N ASN A 774 -6.87 13.74 -0.76
CA ASN A 774 -5.89 13.64 0.33
C ASN A 774 -5.60 15.01 0.97
N GLU A 775 -6.44 15.41 1.92
CA GLU A 775 -6.31 16.66 2.69
C GLU A 775 -6.89 16.52 4.11
N PHE A 776 -6.37 17.31 5.04
CA PHE A 776 -6.80 17.36 6.44
C PHE A 776 -7.17 18.78 6.86
N ILE A 777 -8.28 18.94 7.58
CA ILE A 777 -8.71 20.22 8.17
C ILE A 777 -8.50 20.17 9.69
N THR A 778 -7.61 21.03 10.19
CA THR A 778 -7.33 21.17 11.63
C THR A 778 -8.50 21.81 12.38
N GLU A 779 -8.48 21.73 13.70
CA GLU A 779 -9.41 22.39 14.62
C GLU A 779 -9.48 23.93 14.44
N SER A 780 -8.41 24.55 13.91
CA SER A 780 -8.38 25.98 13.60
C SER A 780 -9.01 26.35 12.25
N GLY A 781 -9.46 25.35 11.47
CA GLY A 781 -9.93 25.53 10.11
C GLY A 781 -8.83 25.59 9.05
N ARG A 782 -7.54 25.49 9.44
CA ARG A 782 -6.41 25.38 8.49
C ARG A 782 -6.50 24.08 7.71
N ARG A 783 -6.37 24.16 6.38
CA ARG A 783 -6.26 23.02 5.48
C ARG A 783 -4.80 22.63 5.26
N ILE A 784 -4.49 21.35 5.41
CA ILE A 784 -3.19 20.74 5.10
C ILE A 784 -3.41 19.79 3.92
N CYS A 785 -2.83 20.13 2.77
CA CYS A 785 -2.83 19.28 1.58
C CYS A 785 -1.52 18.51 1.50
N ILE A 786 -1.58 17.23 1.12
CA ILE A 786 -0.36 16.48 0.81
C ILE A 786 0.39 17.11 -0.38
N PRO A 787 1.70 16.90 -0.52
CA PRO A 787 2.38 17.13 -1.80
C PRO A 787 1.74 16.26 -2.88
N TYR A 788 1.72 16.74 -4.14
CA TYR A 788 1.35 15.86 -5.26
C TYR A 788 2.28 14.66 -5.26
N THR A 789 1.71 13.45 -5.19
CA THR A 789 2.50 12.23 -5.02
C THR A 789 2.07 11.22 -6.08
N LEU A 790 2.98 10.94 -7.02
CA LEU A 790 2.80 9.87 -8.01
C LEU A 790 3.85 8.80 -7.74
N LEU A 791 3.39 7.62 -7.32
CA LEU A 791 4.23 6.45 -7.23
C LEU A 791 4.23 5.72 -8.58
N ILE A 792 5.41 5.59 -9.18
CA ILE A 792 5.64 4.71 -10.30
C ILE A 792 6.22 3.40 -9.78
N SER A 793 5.55 2.29 -10.07
CA SER A 793 6.09 0.95 -9.81
C SER A 793 6.47 0.30 -11.13
N ALA A 794 7.61 -0.39 -11.17
CA ALA A 794 8.14 -1.04 -12.37
C ALA A 794 8.29 -2.55 -12.15
N ILE A 795 7.89 -3.31 -13.17
CA ILE A 795 8.08 -4.76 -13.24
C ILE A 795 8.77 -5.11 -14.55
N SER A 796 9.92 -5.78 -14.48
CA SER A 796 10.69 -6.24 -15.64
C SER A 796 10.89 -7.75 -15.61
N VAL A 797 10.87 -8.39 -16.78
CA VAL A 797 11.16 -9.83 -16.91
C VAL A 797 12.53 -10.02 -17.54
N ILE A 798 13.39 -10.76 -16.86
CA ILE A 798 14.74 -11.11 -17.32
C ILE A 798 14.87 -12.61 -17.58
N ALA A 799 15.73 -12.97 -18.54
CA ALA A 799 15.96 -14.36 -18.92
C ALA A 799 16.88 -15.13 -17.95
N ASP A 800 17.76 -14.43 -17.24
CA ASP A 800 18.78 -15.08 -16.39
C ASP A 800 19.16 -14.24 -15.16
N ALA A 801 18.62 -14.62 -14.00
CA ALA A 801 18.90 -14.00 -12.71
C ALA A 801 20.38 -14.05 -12.28
N ARG A 802 21.20 -14.94 -12.86
CA ARG A 802 22.63 -15.04 -12.54
C ARG A 802 23.45 -13.86 -13.07
N ARG A 803 22.86 -13.05 -13.94
CA ARG A 803 23.47 -11.83 -14.49
C ARG A 803 23.15 -10.58 -13.67
N CYS A 804 22.30 -10.70 -12.66
CA CYS A 804 21.98 -9.59 -11.79
C CYS A 804 23.19 -9.18 -10.96
N ILE A 805 23.30 -7.87 -10.72
CA ILE A 805 24.31 -7.28 -9.85
C ILE A 805 23.62 -6.47 -8.75
N THR A 806 24.38 -6.02 -7.78
CA THR A 806 23.90 -5.21 -6.64
C THR A 806 24.85 -4.03 -6.43
N MET A 807 24.40 -3.01 -5.72
CA MET A 807 25.09 -1.73 -5.66
C MET A 807 26.32 -1.66 -4.76
N GLU A 808 26.61 -2.66 -3.93
CA GLU A 808 27.71 -2.56 -2.99
C GLU A 808 29.07 -2.55 -3.70
N ALA A 809 29.96 -1.69 -3.22
CA ALA A 809 31.35 -1.68 -3.68
C ALA A 809 31.97 -3.06 -3.44
N LYS A 810 32.49 -3.69 -4.50
CA LYS A 810 32.90 -5.09 -4.50
C LYS A 810 34.38 -5.26 -4.16
N GLN A 811 35.25 -4.40 -4.71
CA GLN A 811 36.68 -4.65 -4.62
C GLN A 811 37.55 -3.37 -4.69
N PRO A 812 38.53 -3.22 -3.78
CA PRO A 812 39.56 -2.17 -3.88
C PRO A 812 40.33 -2.21 -5.21
N GLY A 813 40.65 -1.04 -5.74
CA GLY A 813 41.34 -0.84 -7.01
C GLY A 813 40.41 -0.79 -8.23
N ASN A 814 39.14 -1.19 -8.10
CA ASN A 814 38.14 -0.96 -9.14
C ASN A 814 37.87 0.54 -9.31
N LYS A 815 37.56 0.94 -10.53
CA LYS A 815 37.28 2.33 -10.90
C LYS A 815 35.81 2.64 -10.70
N LEU A 816 35.56 3.84 -10.18
CA LEU A 816 34.23 4.42 -10.07
C LEU A 816 33.98 5.30 -11.29
N VAL A 817 32.91 5.01 -12.03
CA VAL A 817 32.50 5.72 -13.23
C VAL A 817 31.18 6.44 -12.95
N ALA A 818 31.18 7.77 -13.00
CA ALA A 818 29.95 8.53 -12.99
C ALA A 818 29.41 8.65 -14.41
N LEU A 819 28.10 8.51 -14.53
CA LEU A 819 27.37 8.54 -15.78
C LEU A 819 26.21 9.53 -15.72
N GLY A 820 25.91 10.15 -16.85
CA GLY A 820 24.93 11.21 -16.97
C GLY A 820 25.50 12.57 -16.55
N THR A 821 24.93 13.63 -17.09
CA THR A 821 25.45 14.99 -16.89
C THR A 821 24.84 15.62 -15.65
N THR A 822 25.67 16.03 -14.70
CA THR A 822 25.24 16.88 -13.58
C THR A 822 24.91 18.28 -14.08
N ARG A 823 23.75 18.78 -13.72
CA ARG A 823 23.29 20.14 -14.06
C ARG A 823 23.03 20.91 -12.77
N ARG A 824 22.80 22.22 -12.87
CA ARG A 824 22.33 23.02 -11.73
C ARG A 824 20.85 22.74 -11.47
N GLU A 825 20.53 21.53 -11.06
CA GLU A 825 19.18 21.01 -10.86
C GLU A 825 19.01 20.59 -9.39
N LEU A 826 18.85 21.58 -8.50
CA LEU A 826 18.68 21.40 -7.05
C LEU A 826 17.25 21.74 -6.58
N GLY A 827 16.39 22.18 -7.48
CA GLY A 827 15.00 22.52 -7.21
C GLY A 827 14.22 21.30 -6.73
N GLY A 828 13.72 21.34 -5.50
CA GLY A 828 13.04 20.23 -4.83
C GLY A 828 13.96 19.27 -4.08
N SER A 829 15.29 19.44 -4.16
CA SER A 829 16.26 18.53 -3.54
C SER A 829 16.23 18.53 -2.03
N ILE A 830 16.62 17.41 -1.42
CA ILE A 830 16.74 17.32 0.05
C ILE A 830 17.79 18.29 0.58
N TYR A 831 18.88 18.49 -0.15
CA TYR A 831 19.92 19.44 0.23
C TYR A 831 19.39 20.87 0.39
N TRP A 832 18.63 21.38 -0.58
CA TRP A 832 17.98 22.69 -0.46
C TRP A 832 16.81 22.69 0.53
N ALA A 833 16.10 21.57 0.69
CA ALA A 833 15.03 21.46 1.67
C ALA A 833 15.53 21.62 3.11
N LEU A 834 16.67 21.02 3.46
CA LEU A 834 17.32 21.18 4.77
C LEU A 834 17.71 22.63 5.06
N ALA A 835 17.94 23.42 4.01
CA ALA A 835 18.19 24.85 4.08
C ALA A 835 16.92 25.73 4.06
N GLY A 836 15.73 25.13 3.99
CA GLY A 836 14.46 25.85 3.91
C GLY A 836 14.16 26.44 2.53
N HIS A 837 14.73 25.86 1.46
CA HIS A 837 14.53 26.30 0.09
C HIS A 837 13.85 25.22 -0.76
N VAL A 838 13.03 25.66 -1.73
CA VAL A 838 12.49 24.79 -2.79
C VAL A 838 13.36 24.94 -4.05
N GLY A 839 13.55 26.17 -4.54
CA GLY A 839 14.28 26.44 -5.78
C GLY A 839 13.45 26.18 -7.04
N LYS A 840 13.78 26.86 -8.14
CA LYS A 840 13.06 26.74 -9.43
C LYS A 840 13.72 25.74 -10.39
N SER A 841 15.01 25.47 -10.22
CA SER A 841 15.78 24.65 -11.16
C SER A 841 15.59 23.16 -10.87
N ILE A 842 14.45 22.60 -11.28
CA ILE A 842 14.08 21.19 -11.17
C ILE A 842 14.87 20.29 -12.15
N ALA A 843 15.08 19.02 -11.78
CA ALA A 843 15.64 18.02 -12.66
C ALA A 843 14.73 17.73 -13.87
N VAL A 844 15.31 17.71 -15.07
CA VAL A 844 14.55 17.49 -16.31
C VAL A 844 15.11 16.30 -17.09
N VAL A 845 14.28 15.25 -17.17
CA VAL A 845 14.54 14.05 -17.98
C VAL A 845 14.55 14.40 -19.47
N ASP A 846 15.64 14.05 -20.16
CA ASP A 846 15.71 14.15 -21.62
C ASP A 846 15.14 12.88 -22.26
N LEU A 847 13.89 12.97 -22.71
CA LEU A 847 13.14 11.86 -23.31
C LEU A 847 13.76 11.30 -24.60
N LYS A 848 14.81 11.93 -25.16
CA LYS A 848 15.55 11.37 -26.31
C LYS A 848 16.77 10.59 -25.88
N THR A 849 17.54 11.12 -24.92
CA THR A 849 18.83 10.53 -24.53
C THR A 849 18.69 9.53 -23.38
N ALA A 850 17.76 9.74 -22.45
CA ALA A 850 17.58 8.86 -21.29
C ALA A 850 17.24 7.40 -21.67
N PRO A 851 16.30 7.11 -22.59
CA PRO A 851 16.02 5.72 -22.98
C PRO A 851 17.26 5.00 -23.56
N ALA A 852 18.03 5.70 -24.40
CA ALA A 852 19.23 5.15 -25.01
C ALA A 852 20.36 4.93 -23.98
N LEU A 853 20.46 5.83 -22.99
CA LEU A 853 21.37 5.69 -21.87
C LEU A 853 21.04 4.44 -21.04
N HIS A 854 19.80 4.29 -20.58
CA HIS A 854 19.36 3.17 -19.75
C HIS A 854 19.57 1.83 -20.46
N GLN A 855 19.27 1.79 -21.76
CA GLN A 855 19.56 0.62 -22.61
C GLN A 855 21.06 0.32 -22.68
N ALA A 856 21.92 1.33 -22.88
CA ALA A 856 23.36 1.14 -22.95
C ALA A 856 23.96 0.65 -21.62
N VAL A 857 23.44 1.12 -20.48
CA VAL A 857 23.83 0.64 -19.15
C VAL A 857 23.42 -0.81 -18.96
N ALA A 858 22.17 -1.16 -19.27
CA ALA A 858 21.68 -2.54 -19.22
C ALA A 858 22.55 -3.49 -20.06
N GLU A 859 22.97 -3.06 -21.25
CA GLU A 859 23.84 -3.84 -22.13
C GLU A 859 25.24 -4.09 -21.55
N VAL A 860 25.88 -3.09 -20.93
CA VAL A 860 27.21 -3.29 -20.33
C VAL A 860 27.15 -4.14 -19.07
N ILE A 861 26.06 -4.05 -18.30
CA ILE A 861 25.80 -4.94 -17.15
C ILE A 861 25.59 -6.36 -17.64
N ALA A 862 24.70 -6.57 -18.61
CA ALA A 862 24.42 -7.88 -19.20
C ALA A 862 25.65 -8.55 -19.84
N ALA A 863 26.62 -7.74 -20.31
CA ALA A 863 27.90 -8.20 -20.85
C ALA A 863 28.94 -8.57 -19.77
N GLY A 864 28.62 -8.44 -18.48
CA GLY A 864 29.54 -8.75 -17.37
C GLY A 864 30.71 -7.76 -17.25
N LEU A 865 30.53 -6.53 -17.76
CA LEU A 865 31.56 -5.49 -17.74
C LEU A 865 31.56 -4.66 -16.46
N VAL A 866 30.43 -4.63 -15.77
CA VAL A 866 30.18 -3.84 -14.55
C VAL A 866 30.14 -4.79 -13.34
N ARG A 867 30.74 -4.37 -12.22
CA ARG A 867 30.81 -5.15 -10.97
C ARG A 867 29.69 -4.81 -9.99
N SER A 868 29.35 -3.54 -9.90
CA SER A 868 28.21 -3.00 -9.14
C SER A 868 27.72 -1.74 -9.85
N ALA A 869 26.45 -1.41 -9.66
CA ALA A 869 25.82 -0.21 -10.20
C ALA A 869 24.83 0.31 -9.17
N HIS A 870 24.76 1.64 -9.03
CA HIS A 870 23.79 2.33 -8.21
C HIS A 870 23.26 3.54 -8.98
N ASP A 871 21.98 3.87 -8.84
CA ASP A 871 21.45 5.11 -9.38
C ASP A 871 21.83 6.31 -8.48
N ALA A 872 21.71 7.53 -9.02
CA ALA A 872 21.85 8.74 -8.21
C ALA A 872 20.50 9.46 -8.17
N SER A 873 19.77 9.27 -7.07
CA SER A 873 18.45 9.84 -6.79
C SER A 873 18.54 10.96 -5.73
N GLU A 874 17.75 10.87 -4.65
CA GLU A 874 17.72 11.83 -3.55
C GLU A 874 19.08 12.02 -2.89
N GLY A 875 19.47 13.28 -2.70
CA GLY A 875 20.80 13.63 -2.18
C GLY A 875 21.95 13.47 -3.18
N GLY A 876 21.67 13.01 -4.40
CA GLY A 876 22.56 13.06 -5.55
C GLY A 876 23.77 12.11 -5.48
N LEU A 877 24.84 12.48 -6.19
CA LEU A 877 26.05 11.67 -6.34
C LEU A 877 26.70 11.32 -5.00
N ALA A 878 26.65 12.23 -4.02
CA ALA A 878 27.29 12.04 -2.73
C ALA A 878 26.67 10.89 -1.92
N VAL A 879 25.33 10.80 -1.92
CA VAL A 879 24.60 9.75 -1.23
C VAL A 879 24.79 8.41 -1.93
N ALA A 880 24.65 8.36 -3.25
CA ALA A 880 24.89 7.13 -4.02
C ALA A 880 26.28 6.55 -3.74
N LEU A 881 27.33 7.38 -3.78
CA LEU A 881 28.68 6.92 -3.45
C LEU A 881 28.78 6.44 -1.99
N ALA A 882 28.16 7.14 -1.04
CA ALA A 882 28.19 6.76 0.36
C ALA A 882 27.50 5.40 0.60
N GLU A 883 26.33 5.17 0.02
CA GLU A 883 25.56 3.93 0.15
C GLU A 883 26.28 2.72 -0.45
N MET A 884 26.90 2.88 -1.63
CA MET A 884 27.77 1.86 -2.22
C MET A 884 28.88 1.43 -1.26
N LEU A 885 29.49 2.40 -0.56
CA LEU A 885 30.58 2.16 0.39
C LEU A 885 30.10 1.56 1.72
N PHE A 886 28.94 1.98 2.23
CA PHE A 886 28.33 1.44 3.45
C PHE A 886 28.05 -0.05 3.35
N ALA A 887 27.56 -0.47 2.17
CA ALA A 887 27.19 -1.84 1.91
C ALA A 887 28.38 -2.74 1.60
N GLY A 888 29.43 -2.16 0.99
CA GLY A 888 30.65 -2.86 0.63
C GLY A 888 31.64 -3.00 1.79
N ASP A 889 31.47 -2.21 2.86
CA ASP A 889 32.45 -2.04 3.94
C ASP A 889 33.83 -1.59 3.42
N LEU A 890 33.83 -0.66 2.44
CA LEU A 890 35.02 -0.17 1.74
C LEU A 890 35.10 1.36 1.75
N GLY A 891 36.24 1.92 1.31
CA GLY A 891 36.43 3.35 1.09
C GLY A 891 36.48 3.72 -0.40
N ALA A 892 36.61 5.00 -0.71
CA ALA A 892 36.89 5.49 -2.07
C ALA A 892 37.64 6.82 -2.07
N THR A 893 38.38 7.06 -3.16
CA THR A 893 38.90 8.38 -3.52
C THR A 893 38.14 8.89 -4.74
N ILE A 894 37.59 10.10 -4.66
CA ILE A 894 36.72 10.71 -5.68
C ILE A 894 37.26 12.09 -6.07
N GLU A 895 37.23 12.40 -7.36
CA GLU A 895 37.68 13.65 -7.97
C GLU A 895 36.52 14.30 -8.75
N LEU A 896 35.89 15.32 -8.16
CA LEU A 896 34.70 15.97 -8.72
C LEU A 896 34.98 16.73 -10.02
N ASP A 897 36.22 17.17 -10.24
CA ASP A 897 36.59 17.86 -11.48
C ASP A 897 36.48 16.96 -12.73
N LYS A 898 36.44 15.64 -12.52
CA LYS A 898 36.23 14.64 -13.59
C LYS A 898 34.76 14.30 -13.82
N CYS A 899 33.85 14.72 -12.94
CA CYS A 899 32.43 14.41 -13.07
C CYS A 899 31.85 15.03 -14.37
N PRO A 900 31.07 14.27 -15.15
CA PRO A 900 30.33 14.84 -16.26
C PRO A 900 29.35 15.91 -15.75
N ARG A 901 29.46 17.12 -16.29
CA ARG A 901 28.69 18.29 -15.85
C ARG A 901 28.44 19.27 -16.99
N SER A 902 27.40 20.09 -16.87
CA SER A 902 27.19 21.23 -17.76
C SER A 902 28.09 22.41 -17.39
N ASP A 903 28.38 23.29 -18.35
CA ASP A 903 29.35 24.39 -18.21
C ASP A 903 28.99 25.39 -17.10
N ASP A 904 27.71 25.47 -16.72
CA ASP A 904 27.19 26.36 -15.66
C ASP A 904 27.36 25.78 -14.24
N VAL A 905 27.82 24.54 -14.12
CA VAL A 905 28.11 23.85 -12.85
C VAL A 905 29.58 24.07 -12.47
N VAL A 906 29.81 25.12 -11.68
CA VAL A 906 31.14 25.53 -11.22
C VAL A 906 31.33 25.41 -9.72
N GLN A 907 30.31 24.95 -8.98
CA GLN A 907 30.36 24.74 -7.53
C GLN A 907 30.33 23.24 -7.18
N ASP A 908 31.04 22.89 -6.12
CA ASP A 908 31.19 21.52 -5.65
C ASP A 908 29.91 20.95 -5.00
N ASP A 909 29.12 21.80 -4.32
CA ASP A 909 27.83 21.42 -3.72
C ASP A 909 26.82 20.97 -4.78
N VAL A 910 26.77 21.65 -5.92
CA VAL A 910 25.93 21.24 -7.05
C VAL A 910 26.37 19.88 -7.60
N LEU A 911 27.68 19.61 -7.70
CA LEU A 911 28.17 18.31 -8.20
C LEU A 911 27.84 17.15 -7.26
N LEU A 912 27.86 17.41 -5.95
CA LEU A 912 27.59 16.41 -4.93
C LEU A 912 26.09 16.15 -4.75
N PHE A 913 25.29 17.20 -4.68
CA PHE A 913 23.92 17.14 -4.17
C PHE A 913 22.83 17.39 -5.22
N SER A 914 23.18 17.76 -6.46
CA SER A 914 22.15 17.85 -7.51
C SER A 914 21.57 16.47 -7.82
N GLU A 915 20.25 16.40 -7.74
CA GLU A 915 19.41 15.23 -8.05
C GLU A 915 19.08 15.21 -9.56
N SER A 916 20.06 15.56 -10.40
CA SER A 916 19.93 15.58 -11.86
C SER A 916 19.49 14.20 -12.38
N ALA A 917 18.55 14.19 -13.32
CA ALA A 917 17.96 12.97 -13.88
C ALA A 917 18.97 12.09 -14.65
N SER A 918 18.62 10.82 -14.83
CA SER A 918 19.34 9.83 -15.65
C SER A 918 20.81 9.64 -15.28
N ARG A 919 21.12 9.52 -13.98
CA ARG A 919 22.49 9.38 -13.48
C ARG A 919 22.75 8.05 -12.79
N TYR A 920 23.97 7.54 -12.96
CA TYR A 920 24.45 6.29 -12.36
C TYR A 920 25.87 6.43 -11.81
N VAL A 921 26.21 5.58 -10.86
CA VAL A 921 27.58 5.26 -10.47
C VAL A 921 27.84 3.78 -10.75
N LEU A 922 28.88 3.49 -11.52
CA LEU A 922 29.28 2.12 -11.86
C LEU A 922 30.65 1.80 -11.28
N GLU A 923 30.81 0.61 -10.72
CA GLU A 923 32.12 0.04 -10.39
C GLU A 923 32.60 -0.86 -11.54
N VAL A 924 33.81 -0.59 -12.04
CA VAL A 924 34.35 -1.27 -13.21
C VAL A 924 35.80 -1.70 -12.93
N GLU A 925 36.13 -2.94 -13.32
CA GLU A 925 37.51 -3.42 -13.26
C GLU A 925 38.43 -2.58 -14.17
N PRO A 926 39.65 -2.21 -13.75
CA PRO A 926 40.53 -1.32 -14.52
C PRO A 926 40.74 -1.74 -15.97
N GLN A 927 40.84 -3.05 -16.23
CA GLN A 927 41.06 -3.61 -17.57
C GLN A 927 39.83 -3.48 -18.48
N LYS A 928 38.62 -3.34 -17.91
CA LYS A 928 37.36 -3.21 -18.64
C LYS A 928 36.92 -1.75 -18.83
N CYS A 929 37.49 -0.81 -18.08
CA CYS A 929 37.13 0.61 -18.11
C CYS A 929 37.12 1.21 -19.52
N ALA A 930 38.15 0.97 -20.34
CA ALA A 930 38.21 1.52 -21.70
C ALA A 930 37.03 1.04 -22.57
N THR A 931 36.61 -0.22 -22.40
CA THR A 931 35.48 -0.79 -23.13
C THR A 931 34.16 -0.17 -22.67
N VAL A 932 33.95 -0.07 -21.35
CA VAL A 932 32.74 0.56 -20.78
C VAL A 932 32.64 2.02 -21.19
N LEU A 933 33.71 2.80 -21.05
CA LEU A 933 33.74 4.21 -21.45
C LEU A 933 33.46 4.39 -22.94
N SER A 934 34.01 3.54 -23.81
CA SER A 934 33.74 3.65 -25.27
C SER A 934 32.26 3.51 -25.62
N LYS A 935 31.49 2.78 -24.81
CA LYS A 935 30.04 2.57 -25.00
C LYS A 935 29.20 3.68 -24.35
N LEU A 936 29.65 4.21 -23.22
CA LEU A 936 28.86 5.13 -22.39
C LEU A 936 29.26 6.61 -22.53
N GLN A 937 30.44 6.93 -23.08
CA GLN A 937 30.91 8.30 -23.25
C GLN A 937 29.93 9.22 -24.02
N PRO A 938 29.19 8.77 -25.04
CA PRO A 938 28.17 9.59 -25.70
C PRO A 938 27.07 10.12 -24.77
N PHE A 939 26.89 9.50 -23.61
CA PHE A 939 25.90 9.88 -22.59
C PHE A 939 26.52 10.58 -21.38
N GLY A 940 27.78 10.97 -21.46
CA GLY A 940 28.52 11.61 -20.37
C GLY A 940 29.00 10.59 -19.33
N ALA A 941 30.07 9.86 -19.65
CA ALA A 941 30.70 8.90 -18.75
C ALA A 941 32.14 9.30 -18.43
N ALA A 942 32.52 9.29 -17.15
CA ALA A 942 33.89 9.57 -16.74
C ALA A 942 34.31 8.75 -15.51
N VAL A 943 35.58 8.35 -15.47
CA VAL A 943 36.18 7.78 -14.27
C VAL A 943 36.40 8.91 -13.27
N ILE A 944 35.67 8.86 -12.16
CA ILE A 944 35.70 9.87 -11.11
C ILE A 944 36.57 9.45 -9.92
N GLY A 945 37.01 8.20 -9.88
CA GLY A 945 37.73 7.71 -8.71
C GLY A 945 38.02 6.22 -8.73
N GLU A 946 38.36 5.71 -7.55
CA GLU A 946 38.57 4.28 -7.31
C GLU A 946 38.13 3.87 -5.90
N VAL A 947 37.72 2.61 -5.78
CA VAL A 947 37.41 1.95 -4.51
C VAL A 947 38.71 1.64 -3.77
N THR A 948 38.72 1.80 -2.45
CA THR A 948 39.91 1.67 -1.62
C THR A 948 39.63 0.79 -0.39
N ALA A 949 40.68 0.20 0.19
CA ALA A 949 40.58 -0.67 1.38
C ALA A 949 40.60 0.12 2.70
N GLN A 950 40.78 1.44 2.65
CA GLN A 950 41.10 2.28 3.80
C GLN A 950 39.86 2.66 4.63
N GLY A 951 38.66 2.26 4.23
CA GLY A 951 37.40 2.54 4.96
C GLY A 951 37.08 4.03 5.09
N ARG A 952 37.56 4.86 4.14
CA ARG A 952 37.36 6.31 4.12
C ARG A 952 36.81 6.77 2.78
N MET A 953 35.90 7.75 2.83
CA MET A 953 35.42 8.48 1.66
C MET A 953 36.21 9.79 1.56
N GLN A 954 37.11 9.88 0.59
CA GLN A 954 37.89 11.07 0.30
C GLN A 954 37.38 11.72 -0.98
N VAL A 955 37.01 13.00 -0.91
CA VAL A 955 36.51 13.77 -2.06
C VAL A 955 37.34 15.00 -2.28
N ALA A 956 37.93 15.10 -3.47
CA ALA A 956 38.57 16.30 -3.98
C ALA A 956 37.62 17.06 -4.89
N GLY A 957 37.42 18.34 -4.60
CA GLY A 957 36.59 19.25 -5.37
C GLY A 957 37.27 19.75 -6.64
N ILE A 958 36.60 20.70 -7.28
CA ILE A 958 37.11 21.41 -8.46
C ILE A 958 38.44 22.08 -8.11
N GLY A 959 39.45 21.88 -8.95
CA GLY A 959 40.82 22.38 -8.69
C GLY A 959 41.60 21.58 -7.64
N GLY A 960 41.10 20.41 -7.19
CA GLY A 960 41.85 19.45 -6.39
C GLY A 960 41.86 19.71 -4.88
N LYS A 961 41.06 20.67 -4.38
CA LYS A 961 40.92 20.93 -2.94
C LYS A 961 40.21 19.74 -2.28
N VAL A 962 40.78 19.19 -1.21
CA VAL A 962 40.09 18.15 -0.42
C VAL A 962 38.88 18.79 0.30
N LEU A 963 37.68 18.36 -0.05
CA LEU A 963 36.42 18.84 0.53
C LEU A 963 36.05 18.04 1.78
N MET A 964 36.24 16.73 1.72
CA MET A 964 36.01 15.82 2.84
C MET A 964 36.92 14.60 2.76
N ASN A 965 37.23 14.04 3.92
CA ASN A 965 37.93 12.77 4.09
C ASN A 965 37.41 12.13 5.37
N GLU A 966 36.31 11.39 5.29
CA GLU A 966 35.59 10.88 6.46
C GLU A 966 35.67 9.35 6.57
N PRO A 967 35.71 8.78 7.78
CA PRO A 967 35.47 7.35 7.96
C PRO A 967 34.07 6.99 7.46
N VAL A 968 33.98 5.97 6.61
CA VAL A 968 32.69 5.49 6.05
C VAL A 968 31.74 5.08 7.16
N ASP A 969 32.26 4.47 8.23
CA ASP A 969 31.48 4.13 9.42
C ASP A 969 30.83 5.32 10.12
N SER A 970 31.49 6.49 10.14
CA SER A 970 30.94 7.68 10.78
C SER A 970 29.75 8.23 10.00
N LEU A 971 29.85 8.24 8.67
CA LEU A 971 28.74 8.60 7.78
C LEU A 971 27.59 7.59 7.90
N ARG A 972 27.91 6.29 7.93
CA ARG A 972 26.93 5.21 8.11
C ARG A 972 26.16 5.34 9.42
N GLN A 973 26.81 5.69 10.53
CA GLN A 973 26.13 5.93 11.81
C GLN A 973 25.12 7.07 11.73
N ARG A 974 25.44 8.15 11.02
CA ARG A 974 24.49 9.26 10.78
C ARG A 974 23.30 8.82 9.92
N TRP A 975 23.55 7.96 8.95
CA TRP A 975 22.52 7.40 8.08
C TRP A 975 21.60 6.40 8.79
N LEU A 976 22.11 5.61 9.75
CA LEU A 976 21.32 4.66 10.54
C LEU A 976 20.47 5.33 11.62
N ALA A 977 21.04 6.30 12.34
CA ALA A 977 20.45 6.87 13.57
C ALA A 977 18.99 7.38 13.48
N PRO A 978 18.50 7.98 12.38
CA PRO A 978 17.18 8.61 12.37
C PRO A 978 16.01 7.63 12.59
N LEU A 979 16.14 6.38 12.15
CA LEU A 979 15.09 5.36 12.16
C LEU A 979 15.50 4.06 12.89
N ASP A 980 16.61 4.08 13.63
CA ASP A 980 17.09 2.95 14.45
C ASP A 980 16.31 2.90 15.79
N TRP A 981 15.07 2.40 15.74
CA TRP A 981 14.09 2.45 16.84
C TRP A 981 14.03 1.20 17.71
#